data_AF-A0A8S1XVG2-F1
#
_entry.id   AF-A0A8S1XVG2-F1
#
_cell.length_a   1.000
_cell.length_b   1.000
_cell.length_c   1.000
_cell.angle_alpha   90.00
_cell.angle_beta   90.00
_cell.angle_gamma   90.00
#
_symmetry.space_group_name_H-M   'P 1'
#
loop_
_entity.id
_entity.type
_entity.pdbx_description
1 polymer ?
#
loop_
_entity_poly.entity_id
_entity_poly.type
_entity_poly.pdbx_seq_one_letter_code
_entity_poly.pdbx_strand_id
1 'polypeptide(L)'
;MLRILVLGLIQDIILGSKIFYYHDPSNDIIKPRTHAKISESNTIIDFYFEFSQDQKEVTMMIEIDKISYFSFGLGKSMSDADVWVFEIDKNVIIGTDSHCSKHQVPPTDVSSGGTNDIEILGYYYNENGKSGVKFKRKANTGDKYDKELMQQKGVDFIWAHGKNDQSLKVSSHGKGNYGYVKIDLIDKGGDIDVDIEDENKYYKLHKWTNFICWGIASDLAIIVGRYFKTWGYRTYLHGFLFIMIIASSLTTAIFMLNTDWEILEWKHFKDESIKNKFHIVFFMILAFCMIIQCIGGILQNIMLTSYKINEKVSVKPSYHAIFGSIVYTIGKLQIIAGLFMDNDIRFMLILGAVLTIRFILEVLYQRGTLMVMTKSNSSSSYFKKHKVLPDQESLLDKINQSDLEVPEQNSDKLWCIYHNQIIDLSQMVHPGGNYIWKLIQGQDITKYVLGAYPIFQLTLKPYRHSLYTLQALQKYKTGVYVNEDLELFYNKTTQRPVKKLKAIWTLATVNPYTFLIAKFEFTNQQFQLRNAINGLDTFGSYFIIKSDDNNDIHQRQYTMVLSMTNQRVKYRKDILELYKKIINLQPIHKDIPKLEEFEDELPLIIKKYETKNGFSNYIHEDNRQGQYIIEGPFGNSIQIENNSHLIFIAGGTGLFPFLDILDYQLRVSYNHIVKMKLGEEASKLIDLRINEIKKFTITMFLAVNSIEDLIGRDIYFALLSLQQYLDSPNFKLIVKGNFKLKECPIIENRFTQQTFINHISDLNNSTTYFICGPPQMNIEVERILRDMGIMKIIVL
;
A
#
# COMPACT_ATOMS: atom_id res chain seq x y z
N MET A 1 -41.33 -0.02 10.40
CA MET A 1 -40.94 0.35 11.78
C MET A 1 -42.05 1.08 12.53
N LEU A 2 -42.62 2.19 12.03
CA LEU A 2 -43.72 2.89 12.71
C LEU A 2 -44.99 2.02 12.90
N ARG A 3 -45.31 1.12 11.95
CA ARG A 3 -46.41 0.13 12.07
C ARG A 3 -46.17 -0.99 13.10
N ILE A 4 -44.91 -1.26 13.46
CA ILE A 4 -44.55 -2.25 14.50
C ILE A 4 -44.64 -1.60 15.88
N LEU A 5 -44.35 -0.29 15.97
CA LEU A 5 -44.49 0.50 17.20
C LEU A 5 -45.97 0.68 17.62
N VAL A 6 -46.88 0.81 16.65
CA VAL A 6 -48.32 1.01 16.92
C VAL A 6 -49.05 -0.30 17.25
N LEU A 7 -48.56 -1.45 16.77
CA LEU A 7 -49.12 -2.76 17.13
C LEU A 7 -48.68 -3.25 18.52
N GLY A 8 -47.50 -2.84 19.00
CA GLY A 8 -47.06 -3.11 20.38
C GLY A 8 -47.88 -2.34 21.43
N LEU A 9 -48.21 -1.08 21.16
CA LEU A 9 -48.98 -0.24 22.09
C LEU A 9 -50.46 -0.62 22.25
N ILE A 10 -51.03 -1.36 21.29
CA ILE A 10 -52.43 -1.82 21.35
C ILE A 10 -52.54 -3.18 22.08
N GLN A 11 -51.47 -3.97 22.11
CA GLN A 11 -51.44 -5.24 22.82
C GLN A 11 -51.33 -5.05 24.35
N ASP A 12 -50.61 -4.02 24.80
CA ASP A 12 -50.47 -3.70 26.23
C ASP A 12 -51.73 -3.03 26.83
N ILE A 13 -52.58 -2.41 26.01
CA ILE A 13 -53.82 -1.76 26.47
C ILE A 13 -55.01 -2.75 26.53
N ILE A 14 -54.94 -3.87 25.79
CA ILE A 14 -56.06 -4.85 25.69
C ILE A 14 -55.90 -6.03 26.66
N LEU A 15 -54.72 -6.26 27.25
CA LEU A 15 -54.46 -7.36 28.20
C LEU A 15 -54.57 -6.97 29.68
N GLY A 16 -55.07 -5.76 29.99
CA GLY A 16 -55.46 -5.34 31.34
C GLY A 16 -56.75 -6.01 31.82
N SER A 17 -56.84 -7.35 31.76
CA SER A 17 -57.90 -8.09 32.45
C SER A 17 -57.53 -8.17 33.93
N LYS A 18 -58.34 -7.50 34.76
CA LYS A 18 -58.33 -7.62 36.22
C LYS A 18 -58.52 -9.09 36.61
N ILE A 19 -57.43 -9.77 36.94
CA ILE A 19 -57.45 -11.05 37.65
C ILE A 19 -57.77 -10.72 39.11
N PHE A 20 -58.82 -11.34 39.64
CA PHE A 20 -59.26 -11.14 41.01
C PHE A 20 -58.16 -11.56 42.00
N TYR A 21 -57.82 -10.64 42.90
CA TYR A 21 -56.91 -10.85 44.02
C TYR A 21 -57.51 -11.88 44.98
N TYR A 22 -56.79 -12.98 45.21
CA TYR A 22 -57.07 -13.84 46.35
C TYR A 22 -56.17 -13.38 47.50
N HIS A 23 -56.68 -12.46 48.30
CA HIS A 23 -56.06 -12.13 49.58
C HIS A 23 -56.62 -13.13 50.58
N ASP A 24 -55.80 -14.06 51.07
CA ASP A 24 -56.18 -14.82 52.26
C ASP A 24 -56.14 -13.84 53.45
N PRO A 25 -57.28 -13.53 54.10
CA PRO A 25 -57.32 -12.57 55.20
C PRO A 25 -56.52 -13.01 56.44
N SER A 26 -56.07 -14.28 56.51
CA SER A 26 -55.22 -14.77 57.60
C SER A 26 -53.70 -14.61 57.36
N ASN A 27 -53.26 -14.10 56.21
CA ASN A 27 -51.83 -13.98 55.92
C ASN A 27 -51.18 -12.76 56.60
N ASP A 28 -50.17 -12.98 57.44
CA ASP A 28 -49.30 -11.92 57.94
C ASP A 28 -48.28 -11.54 56.86
N ILE A 29 -48.48 -10.39 56.23
CA ILE A 29 -47.57 -9.80 55.24
C ILE A 29 -46.91 -8.51 55.76
N ILE A 30 -46.89 -8.29 57.08
CA ILE A 30 -46.20 -7.14 57.68
C ILE A 30 -44.70 -7.31 57.44
N LYS A 31 -44.10 -6.33 56.77
CA LYS A 31 -42.68 -6.35 56.41
C LYS A 31 -41.81 -6.34 57.67
N PRO A 32 -40.84 -7.26 57.79
CA PRO A 32 -39.78 -7.16 58.80
C PRO A 32 -39.06 -5.81 58.74
N ARG A 33 -38.50 -5.37 59.87
CA ARG A 33 -37.99 -4.00 60.04
C ARG A 33 -36.71 -3.67 59.25
N THR A 34 -35.88 -4.64 58.92
CA THR A 34 -34.62 -4.42 58.18
C THR A 34 -34.81 -4.83 56.71
N HIS A 35 -34.35 -4.00 55.78
CA HIS A 35 -34.60 -4.12 54.35
C HIS A 35 -33.33 -4.03 53.51
N ALA A 36 -33.13 -4.99 52.61
CA ALA A 36 -32.04 -5.06 51.65
C ALA A 36 -32.62 -5.06 50.24
N LYS A 37 -32.27 -4.05 49.44
CA LYS A 37 -32.74 -3.95 48.06
C LYS A 37 -31.69 -4.49 47.09
N ILE A 38 -32.00 -5.60 46.44
CA ILE A 38 -31.15 -6.21 45.41
C ILE A 38 -31.69 -5.76 44.06
N SER A 39 -30.99 -4.83 43.42
CA SER A 39 -31.32 -4.36 42.07
C SER A 39 -30.18 -4.68 41.12
N GLU A 40 -30.16 -5.91 40.63
CA GLU A 40 -29.27 -6.32 39.55
C GLU A 40 -30.15 -6.83 38.41
N SER A 41 -29.97 -6.31 37.19
CA SER A 41 -30.79 -6.58 35.99
C SER A 41 -32.17 -5.85 35.92
N ASN A 42 -33.13 -6.43 35.17
CA ASN A 42 -34.51 -5.94 35.00
C ASN A 42 -35.46 -6.46 36.10
N THR A 43 -34.90 -6.92 37.22
CA THR A 43 -35.62 -7.51 38.34
C THR A 43 -35.20 -6.80 39.63
N ILE A 44 -36.18 -6.48 40.46
CA ILE A 44 -35.99 -5.92 41.81
C ILE A 44 -36.39 -6.99 42.81
N ILE A 45 -35.45 -7.38 43.67
CA ILE A 45 -35.70 -8.26 44.81
C ILE A 45 -35.54 -7.44 46.07
N ASP A 46 -36.64 -7.22 46.79
CA ASP A 46 -36.67 -6.57 48.09
C ASP A 46 -36.65 -7.68 49.17
N PHE A 47 -35.55 -7.79 49.92
CA PHE A 47 -35.37 -8.78 50.98
C PHE A 47 -35.48 -8.11 52.35
N TYR A 48 -36.40 -8.57 53.18
CA TYR A 48 -36.63 -8.05 54.52
C TYR A 48 -36.33 -9.14 55.55
N PHE A 49 -35.76 -8.77 56.68
CA PHE A 49 -35.54 -9.70 57.78
C PHE A 49 -35.61 -9.04 59.15
N GLU A 50 -35.91 -9.84 60.17
CA GLU A 50 -35.92 -9.45 61.58
C GLU A 50 -35.59 -10.68 62.43
N PHE A 51 -34.63 -10.52 63.34
CA PHE A 51 -34.26 -11.59 64.28
C PHE A 51 -35.15 -11.52 65.52
N SER A 52 -35.50 -12.69 66.07
CA SER A 52 -36.12 -12.76 67.39
C SER A 52 -35.23 -12.13 68.45
N GLN A 53 -35.81 -11.71 69.58
CA GLN A 53 -35.06 -11.08 70.68
C GLN A 53 -33.93 -11.98 71.22
N ASP A 54 -34.11 -13.30 71.19
CA ASP A 54 -33.10 -14.28 71.58
C ASP A 54 -32.21 -14.76 70.43
N GLN A 55 -32.39 -14.19 69.23
CA GLN A 55 -31.68 -14.51 67.99
C GLN A 55 -31.75 -15.98 67.57
N LYS A 56 -32.70 -16.76 68.11
CA LYS A 56 -32.87 -18.16 67.73
C LYS A 56 -33.70 -18.36 66.48
N GLU A 57 -34.43 -17.33 66.06
CA GLU A 57 -35.33 -17.37 64.91
C GLU A 57 -35.16 -16.11 64.08
N VAL A 58 -35.35 -16.26 62.77
CA VAL A 58 -35.33 -15.17 61.80
C VAL A 58 -36.64 -15.18 61.04
N THR A 59 -37.33 -14.05 61.05
CA THR A 59 -38.49 -13.81 60.18
C THR A 59 -38.00 -13.08 58.95
N MET A 60 -38.26 -13.65 57.77
CA MET A 60 -37.81 -13.12 56.49
C MET A 60 -39.00 -12.87 55.58
N MET A 61 -38.86 -11.91 54.68
CA MET A 61 -39.79 -11.69 53.58
C MET A 61 -39.04 -11.37 52.31
N ILE A 62 -39.36 -12.04 51.23
CA ILE A 62 -38.79 -11.79 49.91
C ILE A 62 -39.90 -11.29 49.01
N GLU A 63 -39.68 -10.16 48.34
CA GLU A 63 -40.58 -9.57 47.36
C GLU A 63 -39.83 -9.42 46.03
N ILE A 64 -40.41 -9.93 44.95
CA ILE A 64 -39.86 -9.84 43.59
C ILE A 64 -40.85 -9.13 42.67
N ASP A 65 -40.36 -8.27 41.77
CA ASP A 65 -41.16 -7.58 40.75
C ASP A 65 -41.50 -8.45 39.52
N LYS A 66 -41.66 -9.76 39.75
CA LYS A 66 -41.99 -10.77 38.74
C LYS A 66 -43.10 -11.70 39.23
N ILE A 67 -43.78 -12.31 38.25
CA ILE A 67 -44.82 -13.32 38.48
C ILE A 67 -44.25 -14.70 38.07
N SER A 68 -43.29 -15.21 38.83
CA SER A 68 -42.65 -16.50 38.55
C SER A 68 -42.27 -17.21 39.85
N TYR A 69 -41.85 -18.47 39.76
CA TYR A 69 -41.09 -19.07 40.85
C TYR A 69 -39.88 -18.19 41.15
N PHE A 70 -39.48 -18.11 42.40
CA PHE A 70 -38.25 -17.46 42.80
C PHE A 70 -37.60 -18.25 43.92
N SER A 71 -36.30 -18.10 44.07
CA SER A 71 -35.52 -18.77 45.10
C SER A 71 -34.48 -17.81 45.65
N PHE A 72 -34.19 -17.97 46.94
CA PHE A 72 -33.23 -17.16 47.67
C PHE A 72 -32.50 -18.07 48.65
N GLY A 73 -31.20 -17.90 48.81
CA GLY A 73 -30.43 -18.85 49.61
C GLY A 73 -29.04 -18.38 49.99
N LEU A 74 -28.41 -19.07 50.93
CA LEU A 74 -27.09 -18.79 51.49
C LEU A 74 -25.98 -19.53 50.73
N GLY A 75 -25.11 -18.77 50.09
CA GLY A 75 -23.95 -19.28 49.38
C GLY A 75 -23.48 -18.36 48.26
N LYS A 76 -22.35 -18.72 47.65
CA LYS A 76 -21.78 -18.00 46.49
C LYS A 76 -22.20 -18.60 45.14
N SER A 77 -22.63 -19.86 45.14
CA SER A 77 -22.97 -20.61 43.94
C SER A 77 -23.89 -21.79 44.28
N MET A 78 -24.46 -22.44 43.26
CA MET A 78 -25.25 -23.67 43.43
C MET A 78 -24.42 -24.93 43.75
N SER A 79 -23.11 -24.83 43.95
CA SER A 79 -22.30 -26.01 44.31
C SER A 79 -22.34 -26.34 45.79
N ASP A 80 -22.70 -25.37 46.63
CA ASP A 80 -22.90 -25.53 48.07
C ASP A 80 -23.74 -24.35 48.59
N ALA A 81 -25.06 -24.46 48.48
CA ALA A 81 -25.97 -23.43 48.99
C ALA A 81 -27.21 -24.02 49.64
N ASP A 82 -27.63 -23.39 50.74
CA ASP A 82 -28.91 -23.59 51.43
C ASP A 82 -29.91 -22.65 50.75
N VAL A 83 -30.96 -23.17 50.10
CA VAL A 83 -31.83 -22.41 49.19
C VAL A 83 -33.29 -22.65 49.48
N TRP A 84 -34.01 -21.56 49.69
CA TRP A 84 -35.47 -21.54 49.83
C TRP A 84 -36.09 -21.31 48.46
N VAL A 85 -36.88 -22.27 47.98
CA VAL A 85 -37.55 -22.22 46.68
C VAL A 85 -39.03 -21.98 46.88
N PHE A 86 -39.57 -20.98 46.19
CA PHE A 86 -40.98 -20.59 46.24
C PHE A 86 -41.63 -20.80 44.88
N GLU A 87 -42.49 -21.83 44.79
CA GLU A 87 -43.27 -22.16 43.60
C GLU A 87 -44.70 -21.65 43.73
N ILE A 88 -45.35 -21.35 42.61
CA ILE A 88 -46.76 -20.94 42.58
C ILE A 88 -47.58 -22.09 41.99
N ASP A 89 -48.43 -22.71 42.81
CA ASP A 89 -49.39 -23.72 42.36
C ASP A 89 -50.82 -23.29 42.71
N LYS A 90 -51.69 -23.21 41.70
CA LYS A 90 -53.11 -22.81 41.86
C LYS A 90 -53.30 -21.51 42.67
N ASN A 91 -52.44 -20.51 42.44
CA ASN A 91 -52.41 -19.21 43.15
C ASN A 91 -52.01 -19.28 44.63
N VAL A 92 -51.41 -20.39 45.07
CA VAL A 92 -50.81 -20.55 46.39
C VAL A 92 -49.30 -20.62 46.21
N ILE A 93 -48.55 -19.88 47.04
CA ILE A 93 -47.10 -20.01 47.06
C ILE A 93 -46.72 -21.14 48.01
N ILE A 94 -45.99 -22.12 47.48
CA ILE A 94 -45.45 -23.27 48.20
C ILE A 94 -43.96 -23.02 48.37
N GLY A 95 -43.50 -22.99 49.61
CA GLY A 95 -42.08 -22.88 49.97
C GLY A 95 -41.50 -24.26 50.26
N THR A 96 -40.29 -24.51 49.76
CA THR A 96 -39.51 -25.71 50.08
C THR A 96 -38.09 -25.35 50.47
N ASP A 97 -37.60 -25.95 51.56
CA ASP A 97 -36.19 -25.95 51.95
C ASP A 97 -35.40 -26.93 51.07
N SER A 98 -34.26 -26.49 50.52
CA SER A 98 -33.49 -27.27 49.55
C SER A 98 -31.99 -26.97 49.57
N HIS A 99 -31.17 -28.00 49.38
CA HIS A 99 -29.72 -27.87 49.24
C HIS A 99 -29.22 -28.02 47.81
N CYS A 100 -28.39 -27.05 47.40
CA CYS A 100 -27.68 -27.05 46.14
C CYS A 100 -26.28 -27.64 46.31
N SER A 101 -26.01 -28.78 45.67
CA SER A 101 -24.66 -29.38 45.58
C SER A 101 -24.04 -29.29 44.19
N LYS A 102 -24.85 -28.97 43.16
CA LYS A 102 -24.48 -28.88 41.74
C LYS A 102 -25.45 -27.91 41.03
N HIS A 103 -25.08 -27.48 39.82
CA HIS A 103 -25.93 -26.66 38.93
C HIS A 103 -27.10 -27.47 38.31
N GLN A 104 -28.04 -27.89 39.15
CA GLN A 104 -29.27 -28.58 38.76
C GLN A 104 -30.42 -28.10 39.66
N VAL A 105 -31.66 -28.52 39.36
CA VAL A 105 -32.78 -28.28 40.29
C VAL A 105 -32.42 -28.88 41.65
N PRO A 106 -32.38 -28.08 42.73
CA PRO A 106 -31.95 -28.60 44.01
C PRO A 106 -32.97 -29.61 44.56
N PRO A 107 -32.52 -30.76 45.07
CA PRO A 107 -33.40 -31.65 45.83
C PRO A 107 -33.82 -30.96 47.14
N THR A 108 -35.05 -31.21 47.59
CA THR A 108 -35.50 -30.78 48.93
C THR A 108 -34.65 -31.42 50.02
N ASP A 109 -34.46 -30.75 51.14
CA ASP A 109 -33.62 -31.27 52.23
C ASP A 109 -34.19 -32.57 52.80
N VAL A 110 -35.52 -32.64 52.95
CA VAL A 110 -36.23 -33.87 53.33
C VAL A 110 -35.91 -35.04 52.39
N SER A 111 -35.85 -34.82 51.07
CA SER A 111 -35.50 -35.87 50.11
C SER A 111 -34.02 -36.30 50.19
N SER A 112 -33.17 -35.46 50.78
CA SER A 112 -31.75 -35.72 51.03
C SER A 112 -31.48 -36.25 52.45
N GLY A 113 -32.53 -36.40 53.28
CA GLY A 113 -32.42 -36.88 54.66
C GLY A 113 -32.18 -35.79 55.72
N GLY A 114 -32.51 -34.54 55.38
CA GLY A 114 -32.62 -33.39 56.28
C GLY A 114 -34.05 -33.15 56.77
N THR A 115 -34.34 -31.94 57.19
CA THR A 115 -35.64 -31.43 57.65
C THR A 115 -36.15 -30.31 56.72
N ASN A 116 -37.40 -29.89 56.90
CA ASN A 116 -37.93 -28.70 56.23
C ASN A 116 -38.11 -27.64 57.31
N ASP A 117 -37.25 -26.63 57.34
CA ASP A 117 -37.11 -25.73 58.48
C ASP A 117 -37.73 -24.35 58.26
N ILE A 118 -38.46 -24.18 57.15
CA ILE A 118 -39.22 -22.96 56.85
C ILE A 118 -40.71 -23.09 57.21
N GLU A 119 -41.23 -22.09 57.90
CA GLU A 119 -42.66 -21.92 58.21
C GLU A 119 -43.19 -20.69 57.46
N ILE A 120 -44.12 -20.88 56.52
CA ILE A 120 -44.72 -19.77 55.76
C ILE A 120 -45.73 -19.04 56.64
N LEU A 121 -45.50 -17.75 56.86
CA LEU A 121 -46.37 -16.89 57.68
C LEU A 121 -47.42 -16.15 56.85
N GLY A 122 -47.11 -15.88 55.58
CA GLY A 122 -48.00 -15.19 54.66
C GLY A 122 -47.36 -15.01 53.30
N TYR A 123 -48.20 -14.81 52.28
CA TYR A 123 -47.73 -14.52 50.94
C TYR A 123 -48.78 -13.72 50.17
N TYR A 124 -48.35 -13.09 49.09
CA TYR A 124 -49.22 -12.53 48.06
C TYR A 124 -48.65 -12.87 46.68
N TYR A 125 -49.55 -12.96 45.70
CA TYR A 125 -49.22 -13.31 44.34
C TYR A 125 -49.86 -12.31 43.38
N ASN A 126 -49.05 -11.78 42.46
CA ASN A 126 -49.47 -10.80 41.45
C ASN A 126 -50.10 -9.52 42.03
N GLU A 127 -49.56 -9.03 43.15
CA GLU A 127 -49.95 -7.73 43.69
C GLU A 127 -49.16 -6.64 42.95
N ASN A 128 -49.83 -5.94 42.02
CA ASN A 128 -49.19 -4.95 41.15
C ASN A 128 -47.99 -5.50 40.35
N GLY A 129 -48.08 -6.76 39.90
CA GLY A 129 -47.01 -7.45 39.17
C GLY A 129 -45.91 -8.01 40.06
N LYS A 130 -46.05 -7.93 41.40
CA LYS A 130 -45.10 -8.49 42.36
C LYS A 130 -45.60 -9.79 42.97
N SER A 131 -44.65 -10.60 43.43
CA SER A 131 -44.91 -11.77 44.27
C SER A 131 -44.08 -11.65 45.54
N GLY A 132 -44.65 -12.01 46.69
CA GLY A 132 -43.94 -11.91 47.96
C GLY A 132 -44.29 -13.04 48.91
N VAL A 133 -43.29 -13.53 49.64
CA VAL A 133 -43.44 -14.57 50.67
C VAL A 133 -42.76 -14.14 51.94
N LYS A 134 -43.50 -14.21 53.05
CA LYS A 134 -43.01 -14.08 54.42
C LYS A 134 -42.94 -15.45 55.06
N PHE A 135 -41.80 -15.79 55.63
CA PHE A 135 -41.55 -17.07 56.27
C PHE A 135 -40.63 -16.90 57.48
N LYS A 136 -40.61 -17.92 58.33
CA LYS A 136 -39.81 -17.98 59.55
C LYS A 136 -38.95 -19.23 59.52
N ARG A 137 -37.72 -19.12 60.03
CA ARG A 137 -36.77 -20.22 60.17
C ARG A 137 -35.96 -20.06 61.44
N LYS A 138 -35.47 -21.14 62.03
CA LYS A 138 -34.49 -21.04 63.14
C LYS A 138 -33.17 -20.50 62.62
N ALA A 139 -32.49 -19.67 63.41
CA ALA A 139 -31.15 -19.19 63.09
C ALA A 139 -30.14 -20.34 62.98
N ASN A 140 -30.34 -21.40 63.77
CA ASN A 140 -29.63 -22.67 63.67
C ASN A 140 -30.66 -23.81 63.72
N THR A 141 -30.80 -24.55 62.64
CA THR A 141 -31.77 -25.65 62.51
C THR A 141 -31.20 -26.97 63.02
N GLY A 142 -29.88 -27.12 63.03
CA GLY A 142 -29.18 -28.38 63.30
C GLY A 142 -29.20 -29.36 62.13
N ASP A 143 -29.75 -28.97 60.97
CA ASP A 143 -29.66 -29.74 59.73
C ASP A 143 -28.26 -29.55 59.10
N LYS A 144 -27.70 -30.63 58.57
CA LYS A 144 -26.40 -30.64 57.87
C LYS A 144 -26.43 -29.96 56.50
N TYR A 145 -27.62 -29.75 55.94
CA TYR A 145 -27.83 -29.07 54.64
C TYR A 145 -27.98 -27.56 54.78
N ASP A 146 -28.19 -27.12 56.00
CA ASP A 146 -28.54 -25.76 56.36
C ASP A 146 -27.32 -24.96 56.79
N LYS A 147 -27.28 -23.69 56.39
CA LYS A 147 -26.28 -22.74 56.88
C LYS A 147 -26.87 -21.91 58.00
N GLU A 148 -26.08 -21.72 59.05
CA GLU A 148 -26.48 -20.89 60.19
C GLU A 148 -26.69 -19.43 59.77
N LEU A 149 -27.85 -18.88 60.09
CA LEU A 149 -28.20 -17.47 59.92
C LEU A 149 -27.77 -16.71 61.18
N MET A 150 -26.55 -16.19 61.16
CA MET A 150 -26.03 -15.34 62.24
C MET A 150 -26.02 -13.87 61.83
N GLN A 151 -26.17 -12.97 62.81
CA GLN A 151 -26.00 -11.54 62.56
C GLN A 151 -24.54 -11.21 62.25
N GLN A 152 -24.20 -11.06 60.97
CA GLN A 152 -22.85 -10.79 60.51
C GLN A 152 -22.83 -9.98 59.22
N LYS A 153 -21.67 -9.39 58.90
CA LYS A 153 -21.48 -8.62 57.67
C LYS A 153 -21.13 -9.50 56.48
N GLY A 154 -21.54 -9.07 55.29
CA GLY A 154 -21.14 -9.65 54.01
C GLY A 154 -21.51 -11.12 53.85
N VAL A 155 -22.73 -11.49 54.22
CA VAL A 155 -23.23 -12.86 54.02
C VAL A 155 -23.55 -13.06 52.54
N ASP A 156 -23.00 -14.13 51.98
CA ASP A 156 -23.20 -14.49 50.59
C ASP A 156 -24.60 -15.06 50.39
N PHE A 157 -25.37 -14.43 49.51
CA PHE A 157 -26.66 -14.90 49.07
C PHE A 157 -26.64 -15.20 47.58
N ILE A 158 -27.36 -16.24 47.17
CA ILE A 158 -27.74 -16.47 45.79
C ILE A 158 -29.24 -16.25 45.63
N TRP A 159 -29.62 -15.76 44.46
CA TRP A 159 -31.02 -15.58 44.09
C TRP A 159 -31.27 -16.12 42.68
N ALA A 160 -32.48 -16.57 42.42
CA ALA A 160 -32.93 -16.90 41.07
C ALA A 160 -34.43 -16.75 40.92
N HIS A 161 -34.91 -16.60 39.69
CA HIS A 161 -36.32 -16.64 39.36
C HIS A 161 -36.55 -17.26 37.98
N GLY A 162 -37.82 -17.57 37.71
CA GLY A 162 -38.25 -18.17 36.46
C GLY A 162 -37.83 -17.40 35.22
N LYS A 163 -37.60 -18.13 34.11
CA LYS A 163 -37.17 -17.56 32.82
C LYS A 163 -38.12 -16.50 32.27
N ASN A 164 -39.40 -16.62 32.57
CA ASN A 164 -40.47 -15.70 32.19
C ASN A 164 -41.55 -15.67 33.28
N ASP A 165 -42.48 -14.72 33.19
CA ASP A 165 -43.63 -14.56 34.09
C ASP A 165 -44.67 -15.71 34.00
N GLN A 166 -44.32 -16.82 33.36
CA GLN A 166 -45.14 -18.03 33.26
C GLN A 166 -44.45 -19.25 33.89
N SER A 167 -43.20 -19.09 34.33
CA SER A 167 -42.42 -20.14 34.97
C SER A 167 -42.83 -20.24 36.44
N LEU A 168 -44.04 -20.73 36.70
CA LEU A 168 -44.64 -20.81 38.04
C LEU A 168 -44.04 -21.93 38.90
N LYS A 169 -43.45 -22.95 38.26
CA LYS A 169 -42.74 -24.06 38.91
C LYS A 169 -41.23 -23.95 38.73
N VAL A 170 -40.49 -24.53 39.66
CA VAL A 170 -39.03 -24.60 39.63
C VAL A 170 -38.59 -25.20 38.30
N SER A 171 -37.74 -24.46 37.61
CA SER A 171 -37.27 -24.79 36.28
C SER A 171 -35.93 -24.12 36.05
N SER A 172 -35.37 -24.22 34.85
CA SER A 172 -34.14 -23.49 34.51
C SER A 172 -34.41 -21.98 34.52
N HIS A 173 -33.71 -21.25 35.38
CA HIS A 173 -33.66 -19.79 35.35
C HIS A 173 -33.04 -19.32 34.02
N GLY A 174 -33.53 -18.21 33.47
CA GLY A 174 -32.94 -17.58 32.28
C GLY A 174 -31.59 -16.93 32.59
N LYS A 175 -30.77 -16.63 31.57
CA LYS A 175 -29.55 -15.84 31.74
C LYS A 175 -29.94 -14.44 32.25
N GLY A 176 -29.42 -14.05 33.41
CA GLY A 176 -29.77 -12.78 34.09
C GLY A 176 -30.95 -12.87 35.05
N ASN A 177 -31.58 -14.04 35.19
CA ASN A 177 -32.64 -14.28 36.18
C ASN A 177 -32.11 -15.02 37.41
N TYR A 178 -30.82 -14.86 37.67
CA TYR A 178 -30.13 -15.37 38.84
C TYR A 178 -28.94 -14.46 39.10
N GLY A 179 -28.46 -14.48 40.34
CA GLY A 179 -27.28 -13.73 40.71
C GLY A 179 -26.83 -14.11 42.11
N TYR A 180 -25.80 -13.41 42.53
CA TYR A 180 -25.21 -13.55 43.85
C TYR A 180 -24.95 -12.16 44.41
N VAL A 181 -25.08 -12.03 45.72
CA VAL A 181 -25.04 -10.74 46.38
C VAL A 181 -24.54 -10.90 47.80
N LYS A 182 -23.80 -9.90 48.31
CA LYS A 182 -23.44 -9.84 49.73
C LYS A 182 -24.37 -8.91 50.48
N ILE A 183 -24.95 -9.44 51.56
CA ILE A 183 -25.89 -8.71 52.41
C ILE A 183 -25.36 -8.69 53.84
N ASP A 184 -25.33 -7.51 54.45
CA ASP A 184 -25.05 -7.36 55.88
C ASP A 184 -26.27 -7.80 56.69
N LEU A 185 -26.29 -9.03 57.21
CA LEU A 185 -27.37 -9.59 58.04
C LEU A 185 -27.41 -9.01 59.46
N ILE A 186 -27.23 -7.70 59.63
CA ILE A 186 -27.34 -7.04 60.94
C ILE A 186 -28.71 -6.36 61.05
N ASP A 187 -29.57 -6.89 61.90
CA ASP A 187 -30.92 -6.38 62.12
C ASP A 187 -30.92 -5.10 62.96
N LYS A 188 -30.82 -3.95 62.29
CA LYS A 188 -30.79 -2.61 62.90
C LYS A 188 -32.08 -1.82 62.67
N GLY A 189 -32.99 -2.31 61.85
CA GLY A 189 -34.11 -1.56 61.29
C GLY A 189 -33.66 -0.59 60.19
N GLY A 190 -34.48 -0.46 59.14
CA GLY A 190 -34.21 0.40 57.98
C GLY A 190 -33.47 -0.30 56.83
N ASP A 191 -33.01 0.50 55.87
CA ASP A 191 -32.33 0.01 54.66
C ASP A 191 -30.86 -0.34 54.93
N ILE A 192 -30.40 -1.47 54.38
CA ILE A 192 -28.99 -1.88 54.42
C ILE A 192 -28.37 -1.88 53.01
N ASP A 193 -27.09 -1.54 52.95
CA ASP A 193 -26.32 -1.57 51.70
C ASP A 193 -26.13 -3.02 51.22
N VAL A 194 -26.30 -3.19 49.92
CA VAL A 194 -26.17 -4.46 49.22
C VAL A 194 -24.95 -4.37 48.33
N ASP A 195 -23.89 -5.13 48.64
CA ASP A 195 -22.69 -5.18 47.80
C ASP A 195 -22.92 -6.23 46.71
N ILE A 196 -23.34 -5.73 45.57
CA ILE A 196 -23.50 -6.51 44.36
C ILE A 196 -22.10 -6.67 43.76
N GLU A 197 -21.54 -7.88 43.83
CA GLU A 197 -20.19 -8.13 43.33
C GLU A 197 -20.16 -7.95 41.81
N ASP A 198 -19.69 -6.76 41.42
CA ASP A 198 -19.72 -6.20 40.08
C ASP A 198 -19.19 -7.22 39.04
N GLU A 199 -19.91 -7.37 37.92
CA GLU A 199 -19.55 -8.19 36.75
C GLU A 199 -18.03 -8.35 36.60
N ASN A 200 -17.55 -9.60 36.47
CA ASN A 200 -16.13 -9.98 36.40
C ASN A 200 -15.30 -8.88 35.71
N LYS A 201 -14.44 -8.18 36.47
CA LYS A 201 -13.62 -7.06 35.98
C LYS A 201 -12.86 -7.40 34.70
N TYR A 202 -12.44 -8.65 34.54
CA TYR A 202 -11.75 -9.12 33.34
C TYR A 202 -12.68 -9.19 32.13
N TYR A 203 -13.98 -9.47 32.30
CA TYR A 203 -14.99 -9.41 31.25
C TYR A 203 -15.13 -8.00 30.70
N LYS A 204 -15.34 -7.02 31.58
CA LYS A 204 -15.40 -5.59 31.19
C LYS A 204 -14.10 -5.18 30.49
N LEU A 205 -12.95 -5.55 31.03
CA LEU A 205 -11.65 -5.24 30.44
C LEU A 205 -11.49 -5.86 29.03
N HIS A 206 -11.85 -7.14 28.87
CA HIS A 206 -11.80 -7.85 27.60
C HIS A 206 -12.72 -7.22 26.55
N LYS A 207 -13.98 -6.96 26.92
CA LYS A 207 -14.98 -6.30 26.06
C LYS A 207 -14.47 -4.96 25.54
N TRP A 208 -14.09 -4.05 26.44
CA TRP A 208 -13.67 -2.70 26.07
C TRP A 208 -12.36 -2.69 25.28
N THR A 209 -11.37 -3.49 25.70
CA THR A 209 -10.07 -3.55 25.02
C THR A 209 -10.23 -4.05 23.60
N ASN A 210 -10.97 -5.14 23.39
CA ASN A 210 -11.20 -5.69 22.07
C ASN A 210 -12.04 -4.75 21.19
N PHE A 211 -13.04 -4.08 21.76
CA PHE A 211 -13.79 -3.05 21.02
C PHE A 211 -12.90 -1.90 20.55
N ILE A 212 -12.02 -1.37 21.41
CA ILE A 212 -11.09 -0.30 21.02
C ILE A 212 -10.09 -0.81 19.96
N CYS A 213 -9.47 -1.97 20.21
CA CYS A 213 -8.43 -2.54 19.35
C CYS A 213 -8.96 -2.93 17.97
N TRP A 214 -9.99 -3.76 17.92
CA TRP A 214 -10.53 -4.28 16.67
C TRP A 214 -11.63 -3.42 16.08
N GLY A 215 -12.42 -2.73 16.91
CA GLY A 215 -13.48 -1.83 16.47
C GLY A 215 -12.97 -0.52 15.87
N ILE A 216 -11.85 0.02 16.36
CA ILE A 216 -11.33 1.33 15.95
C ILE A 216 -9.86 1.28 15.50
N ALA A 217 -8.95 0.83 16.36
CA ALA A 217 -7.51 0.96 16.13
C ALA A 217 -7.02 0.16 14.91
N SER A 218 -7.63 -1.00 14.62
CA SER A 218 -7.31 -1.81 13.45
C SER A 218 -7.57 -1.09 12.13
N ASP A 219 -8.61 -0.26 12.05
CA ASP A 219 -8.90 0.58 10.89
C ASP A 219 -7.86 1.66 10.73
N LEU A 220 -7.47 2.33 11.82
CA LEU A 220 -6.41 3.33 11.82
C LEU A 220 -5.08 2.72 11.33
N ALA A 221 -4.72 1.53 11.82
CA ALA A 221 -3.52 0.83 11.39
C ALA A 221 -3.54 0.50 9.88
N ILE A 222 -4.70 0.10 9.33
CA ILE A 222 -4.87 -0.14 7.89
C ILE A 222 -4.80 1.16 7.09
N ILE A 223 -5.42 2.25 7.57
CA ILE A 223 -5.36 3.58 6.98
C ILE A 223 -3.90 4.04 6.86
N VAL A 224 -3.10 3.89 7.92
CA VAL A 224 -1.66 4.16 7.92
C VAL A 224 -0.94 3.34 6.84
N GLY A 225 -1.14 2.03 6.82
CA GLY A 225 -0.46 1.13 5.86
C GLY A 225 -0.85 1.41 4.40
N ARG A 226 -2.11 1.79 4.14
CA ARG A 226 -2.68 1.93 2.79
C ARG A 226 -2.48 3.31 2.19
N TYR A 227 -2.67 4.37 2.96
CA TYR A 227 -2.71 5.74 2.45
C TYR A 227 -1.41 6.51 2.61
N PHE A 228 -0.56 6.16 3.58
CA PHE A 228 0.71 6.84 3.83
C PHE A 228 1.88 6.19 3.08
N LYS A 229 1.66 5.69 1.85
CA LYS A 229 2.65 4.92 1.07
C LYS A 229 4.01 5.62 0.87
N THR A 230 4.03 6.95 0.83
CA THR A 230 5.24 7.76 0.68
C THR A 230 5.97 8.07 1.98
N TRP A 231 5.36 7.81 3.14
CA TRP A 231 6.00 8.12 4.41
C TRP A 231 6.93 6.96 4.81
N GLY A 232 8.22 7.25 4.98
CA GLY A 232 9.23 6.22 5.29
C GLY A 232 8.94 5.43 6.56
N TYR A 233 8.23 6.03 7.53
CA TYR A 233 7.85 5.38 8.78
C TYR A 233 6.54 4.58 8.73
N ARG A 234 5.85 4.52 7.57
CA ARG A 234 4.52 3.89 7.48
C ARG A 234 4.51 2.43 7.92
N THR A 235 5.54 1.66 7.54
CA THR A 235 5.60 0.22 7.82
C THR A 235 5.82 -0.01 9.30
N TYR A 236 6.67 0.81 9.93
CA TYR A 236 6.90 0.81 11.36
C TYR A 236 5.65 1.20 12.15
N LEU A 237 4.96 2.30 11.79
CA LEU A 237 3.75 2.72 12.50
C LEU A 237 2.62 1.69 12.32
N HIS A 238 2.42 1.19 11.10
CA HIS A 238 1.44 0.12 10.83
C HIS A 238 1.74 -1.13 11.67
N GLY A 239 2.98 -1.61 11.65
CA GLY A 239 3.41 -2.78 12.41
C GLY A 239 3.26 -2.57 13.92
N PHE A 240 3.68 -1.41 14.43
CA PHE A 240 3.57 -1.04 15.85
C PHE A 240 2.11 -1.05 16.33
N LEU A 241 1.20 -0.42 15.58
CA LEU A 241 -0.22 -0.40 15.92
C LEU A 241 -0.81 -1.81 15.97
N PHE A 242 -0.46 -2.68 15.01
CA PHE A 242 -0.92 -4.07 15.02
C PHE A 242 -0.30 -4.91 16.14
N ILE A 243 0.96 -4.69 16.49
CA ILE A 243 1.60 -5.33 17.65
C ILE A 243 0.84 -4.96 18.93
N MET A 244 0.52 -3.68 19.13
CA MET A 244 -0.25 -3.22 20.29
C MET A 244 -1.64 -3.85 20.33
N ILE A 245 -2.38 -3.82 19.21
CA ILE A 245 -3.71 -4.44 19.08
C ILE A 245 -3.66 -5.92 19.46
N ILE A 246 -2.69 -6.66 18.91
CA ILE A 246 -2.57 -8.11 19.10
C ILE A 246 -2.16 -8.42 20.54
N ALA A 247 -1.16 -7.71 21.08
CA ALA A 247 -0.72 -7.89 22.46
C ALA A 247 -1.86 -7.64 23.45
N SER A 248 -2.57 -6.51 23.33
CA SER A 248 -3.69 -6.18 24.23
C SER A 248 -4.85 -7.17 24.11
N SER A 249 -5.18 -7.62 22.90
CA SER A 249 -6.25 -8.62 22.68
C SER A 249 -5.89 -9.96 23.30
N LEU A 250 -4.65 -10.44 23.10
CA LEU A 250 -4.18 -11.70 23.68
C LEU A 250 -4.08 -11.62 25.20
N THR A 251 -3.54 -10.55 25.76
CA THR A 251 -3.42 -10.37 27.22
C THR A 251 -4.80 -10.40 27.89
N THR A 252 -5.77 -9.66 27.36
CA THR A 252 -7.12 -9.64 27.95
C THR A 252 -7.89 -10.94 27.75
N ALA A 253 -7.65 -11.66 26.66
CA ALA A 253 -8.19 -13.01 26.49
C ALA A 253 -7.54 -14.00 27.47
N ILE A 254 -6.23 -13.93 27.71
CA ILE A 254 -5.55 -14.76 28.70
C ILE A 254 -6.10 -14.49 30.11
N PHE A 255 -6.35 -13.22 30.48
CA PHE A 255 -6.95 -12.92 31.77
C PHE A 255 -8.37 -13.50 31.93
N MET A 256 -9.19 -13.44 30.88
CA MET A 256 -10.50 -14.09 30.86
C MET A 256 -10.40 -15.62 30.98
N LEU A 257 -9.47 -16.24 30.25
CA LEU A 257 -9.27 -17.68 30.32
C LEU A 257 -8.67 -18.12 31.67
N ASN A 258 -7.92 -17.25 32.35
CA ASN A 258 -7.37 -17.55 33.67
C ASN A 258 -8.44 -17.51 34.77
N THR A 259 -9.51 -16.72 34.60
CA THR A 259 -10.64 -16.76 35.55
C THR A 259 -11.53 -17.97 35.34
N ASP A 260 -11.70 -18.41 34.09
CA ASP A 260 -12.62 -19.49 33.73
C ASP A 260 -11.91 -20.61 32.95
N TRP A 261 -10.75 -21.09 33.44
CA TRP A 261 -9.93 -22.05 32.70
C TRP A 261 -10.67 -23.36 32.38
N GLU A 262 -11.58 -23.75 33.28
CA GLU A 262 -12.45 -24.92 33.11
C GLU A 262 -13.25 -24.87 31.80
N ILE A 263 -13.58 -23.68 31.26
CA ILE A 263 -14.34 -23.53 30.01
C ILE A 263 -13.62 -24.12 28.79
N LEU A 264 -12.30 -24.29 28.86
CA LEU A 264 -11.49 -24.92 27.81
C LEU A 264 -11.49 -26.44 27.91
N GLU A 265 -11.87 -27.01 29.06
CA GLU A 265 -12.04 -28.45 29.20
C GLU A 265 -13.25 -28.90 28.39
N TRP A 266 -13.09 -29.97 27.61
CA TRP A 266 -14.13 -30.44 26.70
C TRP A 266 -15.49 -30.68 27.37
N LYS A 267 -15.48 -31.12 28.63
CA LYS A 267 -16.68 -31.36 29.43
C LYS A 267 -17.50 -30.08 29.59
N HIS A 268 -16.86 -29.00 30.04
CA HIS A 268 -17.51 -27.70 30.26
C HIS A 268 -17.77 -26.97 28.93
N PHE A 269 -16.81 -27.03 27.99
CA PHE A 269 -16.99 -26.45 26.66
C PHE A 269 -18.21 -27.01 25.92
N LYS A 270 -18.53 -28.30 26.08
CA LYS A 270 -19.70 -28.93 25.44
C LYS A 270 -21.02 -28.39 26.00
N ASP A 271 -21.04 -27.91 27.23
CA ASP A 271 -22.26 -27.42 27.88
C ASP A 271 -22.47 -25.91 27.64
N GLU A 272 -21.45 -25.21 27.11
CA GLU A 272 -21.54 -23.81 26.75
C GLU A 272 -22.58 -23.49 25.66
N SER A 273 -23.09 -22.26 25.69
CA SER A 273 -24.00 -21.77 24.65
C SER A 273 -23.32 -21.78 23.27
N ILE A 274 -24.10 -22.00 22.20
CA ILE A 274 -23.54 -22.03 20.83
C ILE A 274 -22.81 -20.74 20.47
N LYS A 275 -23.26 -19.60 21.03
CA LYS A 275 -22.64 -18.28 20.88
C LYS A 275 -21.25 -18.24 21.53
N ASN A 276 -21.12 -18.75 22.75
CA ASN A 276 -19.84 -18.80 23.48
C ASN A 276 -18.85 -19.74 22.80
N LYS A 277 -19.31 -20.95 22.41
CA LYS A 277 -18.48 -21.90 21.65
C LYS A 277 -17.93 -21.28 20.38
N PHE A 278 -18.81 -20.62 19.61
CA PHE A 278 -18.41 -19.93 18.39
C PHE A 278 -17.38 -18.83 18.68
N HIS A 279 -17.63 -18.00 19.69
CA HIS A 279 -16.72 -16.94 20.11
C HIS A 279 -15.33 -17.49 20.48
N ILE A 280 -15.26 -18.53 21.30
CA ILE A 280 -13.98 -19.14 21.74
C ILE A 280 -13.23 -19.75 20.54
N VAL A 281 -13.90 -20.53 19.69
CA VAL A 281 -13.26 -21.18 18.53
C VAL A 281 -12.74 -20.14 17.54
N PHE A 282 -13.52 -19.13 17.23
CA PHE A 282 -13.09 -18.05 16.32
C PHE A 282 -11.93 -17.25 16.91
N PHE A 283 -11.93 -17.01 18.22
CA PHE A 283 -10.81 -16.36 18.89
C PHE A 283 -9.52 -17.19 18.74
N MET A 284 -9.55 -18.51 18.93
CA MET A 284 -8.36 -19.36 18.79
C MET A 284 -7.79 -19.34 17.37
N ILE A 285 -8.66 -19.42 16.36
CA ILE A 285 -8.25 -19.30 14.94
C ILE A 285 -7.65 -17.92 14.68
N LEU A 286 -8.33 -16.86 15.13
CA LEU A 286 -7.87 -15.49 14.99
C LEU A 286 -6.51 -15.29 15.67
N ALA A 287 -6.32 -15.79 16.89
CA ALA A 287 -5.08 -15.70 17.65
C ALA A 287 -3.89 -16.31 16.89
N PHE A 288 -4.07 -17.50 16.34
CA PHE A 288 -3.05 -18.14 15.51
C PHE A 288 -2.74 -17.31 14.26
N CYS A 289 -3.75 -16.84 13.54
CA CYS A 289 -3.56 -16.02 12.35
C CYS A 289 -2.90 -14.67 12.67
N MET A 290 -3.22 -14.05 13.81
CA MET A 290 -2.60 -12.80 14.29
C MET A 290 -1.09 -12.97 14.49
N ILE A 291 -0.66 -14.05 15.14
CA ILE A 291 0.76 -14.35 15.38
C ILE A 291 1.50 -14.52 14.05
N ILE A 292 0.93 -15.31 13.13
CA ILE A 292 1.51 -15.50 11.79
C ILE A 292 1.62 -14.16 11.04
N GLN A 293 0.60 -13.30 11.14
CA GLN A 293 0.64 -11.99 10.49
C GLN A 293 1.68 -11.05 11.08
N CYS A 294 1.89 -11.06 12.41
CA CYS A 294 2.98 -10.30 13.03
C CYS A 294 4.34 -10.75 12.52
N ILE A 295 4.62 -12.06 12.55
CA ILE A 295 5.89 -12.63 12.07
C ILE A 295 6.07 -12.32 10.57
N GLY A 296 5.02 -12.53 9.77
CA GLY A 296 5.02 -12.24 8.34
C GLY A 296 5.29 -10.76 8.04
N GLY A 297 4.70 -9.84 8.81
CA GLY A 297 4.91 -8.40 8.69
C GLY A 297 6.35 -7.98 9.03
N ILE A 298 6.94 -8.55 10.09
CA ILE A 298 8.34 -8.31 10.46
C ILE A 298 9.28 -8.81 9.37
N LEU A 299 9.09 -10.05 8.89
CA LEU A 299 9.89 -10.63 7.81
C LEU A 299 9.77 -9.80 6.52
N GLN A 300 8.54 -9.36 6.18
CA GLN A 300 8.33 -8.49 5.03
C GLN A 300 9.06 -7.15 5.20
N ASN A 301 9.02 -6.54 6.38
CA ASN A 301 9.73 -5.29 6.63
C ASN A 301 11.24 -5.46 6.45
N ILE A 302 11.83 -6.50 7.03
CA ILE A 302 13.26 -6.83 6.86
C ILE A 302 13.60 -7.02 5.37
N MET A 303 12.74 -7.71 4.63
CA MET A 303 12.91 -7.93 3.18
C MET A 303 12.81 -6.64 2.37
N LEU A 304 11.90 -5.73 2.72
CA LEU A 304 11.72 -4.44 2.03
C LEU A 304 12.88 -3.47 2.33
N THR A 305 13.39 -3.47 3.56
CA THR A 305 14.54 -2.64 3.97
C THR A 305 15.87 -3.21 3.50
N SER A 306 15.92 -4.49 3.15
CA SER A 306 17.13 -5.13 2.63
C SER A 306 17.57 -4.52 1.30
N TYR A 307 18.86 -4.20 1.23
CA TYR A 307 19.52 -3.77 0.02
C TYR A 307 20.08 -4.91 -0.82
N LYS A 308 20.07 -6.15 -0.29
CA LYS A 308 20.47 -7.33 -1.07
C LYS A 308 19.39 -7.64 -2.10
N ILE A 309 19.81 -7.79 -3.36
CA ILE A 309 18.93 -8.19 -4.46
C ILE A 309 18.24 -9.49 -4.07
N ASN A 310 16.92 -9.46 -3.98
CA ASN A 310 16.12 -10.63 -3.66
C ASN A 310 14.88 -10.61 -4.56
N GLU A 311 14.97 -11.28 -5.70
CA GLU A 311 13.90 -11.32 -6.71
C GLU A 311 12.57 -11.84 -6.14
N LYS A 312 12.62 -12.67 -5.08
CA LYS A 312 11.44 -13.22 -4.40
C LYS A 312 10.68 -12.18 -3.55
N VAL A 313 11.18 -10.96 -3.41
CA VAL A 313 10.49 -9.87 -2.68
C VAL A 313 9.23 -9.41 -3.41
N SER A 314 9.19 -9.47 -4.75
CA SER A 314 8.07 -8.91 -5.54
C SER A 314 6.73 -9.65 -5.35
N VAL A 315 6.75 -10.96 -5.06
CA VAL A 315 5.54 -11.81 -4.96
C VAL A 315 4.92 -11.80 -3.55
N LYS A 316 5.72 -11.53 -2.51
CA LYS A 316 5.32 -11.68 -1.09
C LYS A 316 4.37 -10.62 -0.52
N PRO A 317 4.36 -9.34 -0.97
CA PRO A 317 3.43 -8.33 -0.46
C PRO A 317 1.96 -8.73 -0.62
N SER A 318 1.65 -9.59 -1.60
CA SER A 318 0.31 -10.11 -1.83
C SER A 318 -0.18 -10.98 -0.67
N TYR A 319 0.66 -11.87 -0.13
CA TYR A 319 0.23 -12.79 0.92
C TYR A 319 -0.07 -12.08 2.24
N HIS A 320 0.78 -11.15 2.68
CA HIS A 320 0.52 -10.38 3.88
C HIS A 320 -0.74 -9.51 3.73
N ALA A 321 -0.95 -8.89 2.57
CA ALA A 321 -2.16 -8.11 2.32
C ALA A 321 -3.44 -8.98 2.33
N ILE A 322 -3.40 -10.16 1.69
CA ILE A 322 -4.54 -11.09 1.63
C ILE A 322 -4.84 -11.64 3.02
N PHE A 323 -3.86 -12.23 3.71
CA PHE A 323 -4.07 -12.78 5.05
C PHE A 323 -4.39 -11.69 6.07
N GLY A 324 -3.79 -10.51 5.98
CA GLY A 324 -4.14 -9.37 6.83
C GLY A 324 -5.61 -8.96 6.64
N SER A 325 -6.13 -9.04 5.42
CA SER A 325 -7.56 -8.79 5.14
C SER A 325 -8.47 -9.88 5.75
N ILE A 326 -8.04 -11.14 5.73
CA ILE A 326 -8.74 -12.26 6.38
C ILE A 326 -8.78 -12.05 7.90
N VAL A 327 -7.62 -11.78 8.53
CA VAL A 327 -7.50 -11.52 9.97
C VAL A 327 -8.36 -10.34 10.39
N TYR A 328 -8.32 -9.24 9.64
CA TYR A 328 -9.18 -8.09 9.89
C TYR A 328 -10.67 -8.45 9.85
N THR A 329 -11.09 -9.21 8.83
CA THR A 329 -12.50 -9.59 8.66
C THR A 329 -12.97 -10.48 9.81
N ILE A 330 -12.17 -11.49 10.17
CA ILE A 330 -12.46 -12.38 11.31
C ILE A 330 -12.50 -11.56 12.61
N GLY A 331 -11.56 -10.64 12.82
CA GLY A 331 -11.53 -9.77 13.99
C GLY A 331 -12.78 -8.89 14.09
N LYS A 332 -13.28 -8.33 12.98
CA LYS A 332 -14.55 -7.57 12.97
C LYS A 332 -15.75 -8.45 13.29
N LEU A 333 -15.83 -9.65 12.71
CA LEU A 333 -16.90 -10.62 13.02
C LEU A 333 -16.87 -11.02 14.50
N GLN A 334 -15.68 -11.16 15.08
CA GLN A 334 -15.51 -11.50 16.49
C GLN A 334 -16.04 -10.40 17.42
N ILE A 335 -15.78 -9.12 17.12
CA ILE A 335 -16.35 -8.00 17.87
C ILE A 335 -17.87 -7.96 17.72
N ILE A 336 -18.38 -8.13 16.51
CA ILE A 336 -19.84 -8.17 16.27
C ILE A 336 -20.48 -9.29 17.09
N ALA A 337 -19.88 -10.49 17.10
CA ALA A 337 -20.35 -11.61 17.90
C ALA A 337 -20.35 -11.28 19.40
N GLY A 338 -19.27 -10.66 19.92
CA GLY A 338 -19.20 -10.22 21.31
C GLY A 338 -20.27 -9.17 21.67
N LEU A 339 -20.48 -8.18 20.80
CA LEU A 339 -21.50 -7.15 21.02
C LEU A 339 -22.93 -7.72 20.98
N PHE A 340 -23.19 -8.73 20.14
CA PHE A 340 -24.46 -9.47 20.14
C PHE A 340 -24.67 -10.33 21.40
N MET A 341 -23.59 -10.74 22.07
CA MET A 341 -23.70 -11.44 23.36
C MET A 341 -24.11 -10.48 24.49
N ASP A 342 -23.70 -9.22 24.39
CA ASP A 342 -24.00 -8.16 25.36
C ASP A 342 -25.28 -7.36 25.08
N ASN A 343 -25.88 -7.51 23.89
CA ASN A 343 -27.00 -6.69 23.43
C ASN A 343 -26.73 -5.16 23.50
N ASP A 344 -25.47 -4.72 23.42
CA ASP A 344 -25.14 -3.29 23.51
C ASP A 344 -25.24 -2.59 22.14
N ILE A 345 -26.43 -2.06 21.86
CA ILE A 345 -26.74 -1.38 20.59
C ILE A 345 -25.85 -0.15 20.35
N ARG A 346 -25.34 0.50 21.41
CA ARG A 346 -24.54 1.73 21.28
C ARG A 346 -23.21 1.44 20.60
N PHE A 347 -22.52 0.37 21.02
CA PHE A 347 -21.27 -0.04 20.39
C PHE A 347 -21.47 -0.51 18.94
N MET A 348 -22.61 -1.14 18.64
CA MET A 348 -22.94 -1.52 17.26
C MET A 348 -23.10 -0.30 16.34
N LEU A 349 -23.73 0.78 16.83
CA LEU A 349 -23.83 2.04 16.09
C LEU A 349 -22.46 2.69 15.87
N ILE A 350 -21.60 2.73 16.90
CA ILE A 350 -20.23 3.26 16.77
C ILE A 350 -19.44 2.45 15.73
N LEU A 351 -19.50 1.11 15.81
CA LEU A 351 -18.81 0.24 14.85
C LEU A 351 -19.33 0.47 13.42
N GLY A 352 -20.63 0.61 13.24
CA GLY A 352 -21.24 0.95 11.95
C GLY A 352 -20.75 2.29 11.38
N ALA A 353 -20.62 3.32 12.24
CA ALA A 353 -20.08 4.61 11.84
C ALA A 353 -18.61 4.53 11.40
N VAL A 354 -17.76 3.81 12.15
CA VAL A 354 -16.34 3.60 11.81
C VAL A 354 -16.20 2.88 10.46
N LEU A 355 -16.97 1.80 10.23
CA LEU A 355 -16.95 1.07 8.96
C LEU A 355 -17.41 1.95 7.79
N THR A 356 -18.41 2.81 8.01
CA THR A 356 -18.91 3.76 7.00
C THR A 356 -17.84 4.78 6.64
N ILE A 357 -17.16 5.38 7.63
CA ILE A 357 -16.06 6.32 7.39
C ILE A 357 -14.94 5.65 6.59
N ARG A 358 -14.56 4.42 6.95
CA ARG A 358 -13.54 3.66 6.21
C ARG A 358 -13.95 3.42 4.76
N PHE A 359 -15.19 3.04 4.51
CA PHE A 359 -15.71 2.83 3.17
C PHE A 359 -15.64 4.12 2.33
N ILE A 360 -16.04 5.26 2.91
CA ILE A 360 -15.93 6.57 2.25
C ILE A 360 -14.48 6.88 1.90
N LEU A 361 -13.53 6.69 2.85
CA LEU A 361 -12.11 6.91 2.60
C LEU A 361 -11.57 6.03 1.45
N GLU A 362 -12.02 4.77 1.37
CA GLU A 362 -11.62 3.84 0.31
C GLU A 362 -12.14 4.31 -1.06
N VAL A 363 -13.41 4.72 -1.15
CA VAL A 363 -13.97 5.29 -2.39
C VAL A 363 -13.24 6.56 -2.81
N LEU A 364 -12.95 7.46 -1.86
CA LEU A 364 -12.18 8.69 -2.13
C LEU A 364 -10.74 8.41 -2.56
N TYR A 365 -10.12 7.36 -2.03
CA TYR A 365 -8.78 6.94 -2.42
C TYR A 365 -8.77 6.34 -3.83
N GLN A 366 -9.72 5.44 -4.14
CA GLN A 366 -9.84 4.84 -5.48
C GLN A 366 -10.14 5.88 -6.56
N ARG A 367 -10.89 6.94 -6.22
CA ARG A 367 -11.12 8.09 -7.12
C ARG A 367 -9.96 9.08 -7.19
N GLY A 368 -8.93 8.94 -6.35
CA GLY A 368 -7.79 9.85 -6.27
C GLY A 368 -8.07 11.19 -5.56
N THR A 369 -9.31 11.46 -5.13
CA THR A 369 -9.74 12.72 -4.50
C THR A 369 -9.01 12.99 -3.18
N LEU A 370 -8.83 11.95 -2.35
CA LEU A 370 -8.14 12.07 -1.05
C LEU A 370 -6.70 12.62 -1.21
N MET A 371 -6.10 12.37 -2.36
CA MET A 371 -4.73 12.81 -2.67
C MET A 371 -4.67 14.26 -3.16
N VAL A 372 -5.75 14.82 -3.68
CA VAL A 372 -5.82 16.24 -4.07
C VAL A 372 -5.86 17.12 -2.82
N MET A 373 -6.58 16.70 -1.77
CA MET A 373 -6.69 17.47 -0.52
C MET A 373 -5.35 17.62 0.22
N THR A 374 -4.48 16.59 0.19
CA THR A 374 -3.14 16.69 0.81
C THR A 374 -2.16 17.58 0.04
N LYS A 375 -2.42 17.84 -1.25
CA LYS A 375 -1.60 18.75 -2.08
C LYS A 375 -1.84 20.23 -1.79
N SER A 376 -3.05 20.62 -1.42
CA SER A 376 -3.47 22.03 -1.41
C SER A 376 -2.79 22.87 -0.31
N ASN A 377 -2.39 22.26 0.81
CA ASN A 377 -1.99 23.03 1.99
C ASN A 377 -0.53 22.84 2.44
N SER A 378 0.24 21.92 1.83
CA SER A 378 1.59 21.58 2.32
C SER A 378 2.76 22.07 1.46
N SER A 379 2.49 22.68 0.30
CA SER A 379 3.53 23.01 -0.68
C SER A 379 4.34 24.28 -0.41
N SER A 380 4.06 25.08 0.63
CA SER A 380 4.83 26.32 0.87
C SER A 380 5.46 26.51 2.25
N SER A 381 4.93 25.94 3.34
CA SER A 381 5.41 26.28 4.69
C SER A 381 6.32 25.24 5.34
N TYR A 382 6.03 23.95 5.20
CA TYR A 382 6.81 22.89 5.88
C TYR A 382 8.18 22.64 5.20
N PHE A 383 8.24 22.76 3.87
CA PHE A 383 9.48 22.58 3.11
C PHE A 383 10.39 23.83 3.09
N LYS A 384 9.86 25.03 3.35
CA LYS A 384 10.70 26.24 3.50
C LYS A 384 11.55 26.22 4.79
N LYS A 385 11.20 25.38 5.77
CA LYS A 385 11.86 25.37 7.09
C LYS A 385 12.85 24.24 7.30
N HIS A 386 12.79 23.17 6.50
CA HIS A 386 13.98 22.35 6.30
C HIS A 386 14.91 23.14 5.37
N LYS A 387 15.68 24.06 5.98
CA LYS A 387 16.95 24.54 5.42
C LYS A 387 17.58 23.35 4.72
N VAL A 388 17.89 23.52 3.43
CA VAL A 388 18.87 22.70 2.70
C VAL A 388 19.94 22.35 3.74
N LEU A 389 19.96 21.10 4.18
CA LEU A 389 20.97 20.66 5.14
C LEU A 389 22.29 21.07 4.50
N PRO A 390 23.21 21.75 5.22
CA PRO A 390 24.47 22.23 4.65
C PRO A 390 25.24 21.16 3.86
N ASP A 391 25.00 19.87 4.16
CA ASP A 391 25.55 18.72 3.45
C ASP A 391 24.91 18.38 2.09
N GLN A 392 23.87 19.09 1.63
CA GLN A 392 23.22 18.82 0.33
C GLN A 392 23.91 19.51 -0.85
N GLU A 393 24.56 20.67 -0.66
CA GLU A 393 25.43 21.27 -1.69
C GLU A 393 26.52 20.26 -2.10
N SER A 394 27.05 19.49 -1.15
CA SER A 394 28.06 18.46 -1.43
C SER A 394 27.63 17.39 -2.44
N LEU A 395 26.34 17.05 -2.57
CA LEU A 395 25.94 16.00 -3.52
C LEU A 395 25.90 16.54 -4.94
N LEU A 396 25.28 17.70 -5.15
CA LEU A 396 25.21 18.32 -6.47
C LEU A 396 26.61 18.70 -6.96
N ASP A 397 27.44 19.24 -6.07
CA ASP A 397 28.82 19.62 -6.38
C ASP A 397 29.67 18.38 -6.69
N LYS A 398 29.56 17.30 -5.91
CA LYS A 398 30.27 16.04 -6.22
C LYS A 398 29.81 15.43 -7.54
N ILE A 399 28.52 15.50 -7.84
CA ILE A 399 27.96 15.01 -9.09
C ILE A 399 28.48 15.85 -10.26
N ASN A 400 28.44 17.19 -10.15
CA ASN A 400 28.93 18.08 -11.21
C ASN A 400 30.46 18.05 -11.38
N GLN A 401 31.22 17.72 -10.32
CA GLN A 401 32.68 17.64 -10.35
C GLN A 401 33.22 16.26 -10.72
N SER A 402 32.42 15.19 -10.57
CA SER A 402 32.85 13.85 -10.98
C SER A 402 32.62 13.70 -12.48
N ASP A 403 33.65 13.26 -13.20
CA ASP A 403 33.51 12.73 -14.56
C ASP A 403 32.65 11.45 -14.46
N LEU A 404 31.33 11.66 -14.49
CA LEU A 404 30.24 10.75 -14.10
C LEU A 404 30.07 9.52 -14.98
N GLU A 405 31.11 9.04 -15.65
CA GLU A 405 31.00 7.87 -16.51
C GLU A 405 30.68 6.59 -15.73
N VAL A 406 30.96 6.57 -14.42
CA VAL A 406 30.40 5.58 -13.50
C VAL A 406 30.08 6.29 -12.18
N PRO A 407 28.81 6.62 -11.87
CA PRO A 407 28.48 7.10 -10.53
C PRO A 407 28.96 6.04 -9.54
N GLU A 408 29.91 6.39 -8.67
CA GLU A 408 30.49 5.46 -7.72
C GLU A 408 29.34 4.75 -6.98
N GLN A 409 29.18 3.45 -7.24
CA GLN A 409 28.24 2.57 -6.51
C GLN A 409 28.54 2.55 -4.99
N ASN A 410 29.62 3.21 -4.56
CA ASN A 410 30.07 3.33 -3.18
C ASN A 410 29.53 4.57 -2.44
N SER A 411 28.70 5.41 -3.07
CA SER A 411 28.02 6.47 -2.30
C SER A 411 26.96 5.88 -1.38
N ASP A 412 27.06 6.16 -0.07
CA ASP A 412 26.03 5.80 0.92
C ASP A 412 24.67 6.45 0.63
N LYS A 413 24.65 7.54 -0.15
CA LYS A 413 23.42 8.25 -0.53
C LYS A 413 22.82 7.64 -1.80
N LEU A 414 21.54 7.28 -1.72
CA LEU A 414 20.79 6.76 -2.86
C LEU A 414 20.22 7.94 -3.65
N TRP A 415 20.52 8.02 -4.94
CA TRP A 415 20.01 9.08 -5.80
C TRP A 415 19.80 8.56 -7.22
N CYS A 416 18.97 9.25 -7.99
CA CYS A 416 18.74 8.96 -9.41
C CYS A 416 18.43 10.24 -10.19
N ILE A 417 18.35 10.12 -11.52
CA ILE A 417 17.98 11.22 -12.42
C ILE A 417 16.56 10.98 -12.93
N TYR A 418 15.69 11.99 -12.82
CA TYR A 418 14.34 11.97 -13.37
C TYR A 418 14.02 13.31 -14.02
N HIS A 419 13.75 13.33 -15.33
CA HIS A 419 13.49 14.56 -16.10
C HIS A 419 14.58 15.64 -15.89
N ASN A 420 15.86 15.25 -15.94
CA ASN A 420 17.02 16.13 -15.69
C ASN A 420 17.02 16.73 -14.25
N GLN A 421 16.46 16.01 -13.29
CA GLN A 421 16.46 16.40 -11.88
C GLN A 421 17.10 15.30 -11.05
N ILE A 422 17.96 15.70 -10.10
CA ILE A 422 18.52 14.79 -9.12
C ILE A 422 17.46 14.57 -8.05
N ILE A 423 17.09 13.30 -7.86
CA ILE A 423 16.13 12.88 -6.86
C ILE A 423 16.88 12.11 -5.79
N ASP A 424 16.83 12.59 -4.54
CA ASP A 424 17.37 11.88 -3.38
C ASP A 424 16.38 10.82 -2.90
N LEU A 425 16.78 9.56 -3.01
CA LEU A 425 15.98 8.40 -2.65
C LEU A 425 16.25 7.92 -1.22
N SER A 426 17.18 8.53 -0.49
CA SER A 426 17.66 8.05 0.81
C SER A 426 16.55 7.99 1.88
N GLN A 427 15.52 8.84 1.75
CA GLN A 427 14.34 8.85 2.64
C GLN A 427 13.14 8.09 2.09
N MET A 428 13.25 7.52 0.88
CA MET A 428 12.15 6.84 0.20
C MET A 428 12.26 5.32 0.40
N VAL A 429 11.15 4.70 0.79
CA VAL A 429 11.05 3.23 0.80
C VAL A 429 10.33 2.78 -0.46
N HIS A 430 10.99 1.99 -1.30
CA HIS A 430 10.35 1.45 -2.49
C HIS A 430 9.37 0.33 -2.10
N PRO A 431 8.11 0.33 -2.58
CA PRO A 431 7.16 -0.73 -2.26
C PRO A 431 7.58 -2.12 -2.77
N GLY A 432 8.43 -2.18 -3.80
CA GLY A 432 9.04 -3.41 -4.30
C GLY A 432 10.36 -3.81 -3.61
N GLY A 433 10.83 -3.03 -2.63
CA GLY A 433 12.08 -3.25 -1.91
C GLY A 433 13.19 -2.27 -2.28
N ASN A 434 13.97 -1.83 -1.29
CA ASN A 434 14.99 -0.79 -1.42
C ASN A 434 16.21 -1.20 -2.26
N TYR A 435 16.41 -2.50 -2.51
CA TYR A 435 17.42 -2.96 -3.47
C TYR A 435 17.21 -2.36 -4.88
N ILE A 436 15.97 -2.04 -5.25
CA ILE A 436 15.65 -1.38 -6.53
C ILE A 436 16.33 -0.01 -6.64
N TRP A 437 16.39 0.74 -5.53
CA TRP A 437 17.09 2.02 -5.48
C TRP A 437 18.58 1.90 -5.73
N LYS A 438 19.21 0.82 -5.24
CA LYS A 438 20.62 0.55 -5.56
C LYS A 438 20.83 0.20 -7.03
N LEU A 439 19.92 -0.57 -7.62
CA LEU A 439 20.03 -0.96 -9.03
C LEU A 439 19.91 0.21 -10.01
N ILE A 440 19.20 1.26 -9.62
CA ILE A 440 18.98 2.46 -10.44
C ILE A 440 19.80 3.67 -9.96
N GLN A 441 20.70 3.47 -8.99
CA GLN A 441 21.49 4.55 -8.42
C GLN A 441 22.32 5.23 -9.53
N GLY A 442 22.20 6.55 -9.60
CA GLY A 442 22.88 7.39 -10.59
C GLY A 442 22.37 7.28 -12.04
N GLN A 443 21.32 6.50 -12.30
CA GLN A 443 20.76 6.32 -13.64
C GLN A 443 19.59 7.27 -13.91
N ASP A 444 19.32 7.53 -15.19
CA ASP A 444 18.05 8.13 -15.62
C ASP A 444 16.92 7.09 -15.54
N ILE A 445 16.01 7.30 -14.59
CA ILE A 445 14.93 6.36 -14.28
C ILE A 445 13.66 6.63 -15.07
N THR A 446 13.65 7.66 -15.91
CA THR A 446 12.47 8.08 -16.65
C THR A 446 11.88 6.93 -17.48
N LYS A 447 12.73 6.12 -18.14
CA LYS A 447 12.30 4.95 -18.92
C LYS A 447 11.60 3.88 -18.09
N TYR A 448 12.08 3.63 -16.87
CA TYR A 448 11.53 2.65 -15.94
C TYR A 448 10.21 3.16 -15.33
N VAL A 449 10.21 4.42 -14.91
CA VAL A 449 9.07 5.04 -14.24
C VAL A 449 7.85 5.15 -15.17
N LEU A 450 8.07 5.43 -16.44
CA LEU A 450 7.02 5.47 -17.48
C LEU A 450 6.55 4.09 -17.94
N GLY A 451 7.15 3.01 -17.42
CA GLY A 451 6.84 1.63 -17.78
C GLY A 451 7.19 1.32 -19.25
N ALA A 452 8.19 1.99 -19.80
CA ALA A 452 8.68 1.70 -21.15
C ALA A 452 9.68 0.52 -21.14
N TYR A 453 10.51 0.44 -20.09
CA TYR A 453 11.53 -0.59 -19.93
C TYR A 453 11.47 -1.25 -18.55
N PRO A 454 11.84 -2.54 -18.44
CA PRO A 454 12.09 -3.16 -17.15
C PRO A 454 13.49 -2.77 -16.64
N ILE A 455 13.72 -2.92 -15.33
CA ILE A 455 15.08 -2.86 -14.77
C ILE A 455 15.80 -4.14 -15.20
N PHE A 456 16.85 -4.01 -16.00
CA PHE A 456 17.46 -5.13 -16.74
C PHE A 456 18.07 -6.20 -15.83
N GLN A 457 18.53 -5.81 -14.64
CA GLN A 457 19.05 -6.74 -13.63
C GLN A 457 17.95 -7.58 -12.97
N LEU A 458 16.68 -7.31 -13.27
CA LEU A 458 15.52 -8.00 -12.70
C LEU A 458 14.69 -8.65 -13.79
N THR A 459 14.19 -9.85 -13.50
CA THR A 459 13.26 -10.59 -14.38
C THR A 459 11.82 -10.03 -14.36
N LEU A 460 11.65 -8.77 -13.97
CA LEU A 460 10.34 -8.13 -13.81
C LEU A 460 9.81 -7.57 -15.13
N LYS A 461 8.50 -7.65 -15.31
CA LYS A 461 7.83 -6.95 -16.41
C LYS A 461 7.91 -5.43 -16.21
N PRO A 462 7.95 -4.62 -17.29
CA PRO A 462 7.87 -3.17 -17.18
C PRO A 462 6.66 -2.75 -16.35
N TYR A 463 6.87 -1.82 -15.41
CA TYR A 463 5.82 -1.33 -14.52
C TYR A 463 5.61 0.17 -14.70
N ARG A 464 4.39 0.55 -15.10
CA ARG A 464 4.02 1.96 -15.20
C ARG A 464 3.62 2.48 -13.82
N HIS A 465 4.37 3.46 -13.34
CA HIS A 465 4.06 4.10 -12.08
C HIS A 465 2.89 5.07 -12.24
N SER A 466 2.11 5.24 -11.17
CA SER A 466 0.99 6.18 -11.16
C SER A 466 1.47 7.63 -11.17
N LEU A 467 0.63 8.55 -11.64
CA LEU A 467 0.91 10.00 -11.60
C LEU A 467 1.27 10.48 -10.18
N TYR A 468 0.69 9.86 -9.16
CA TYR A 468 1.04 10.11 -7.77
C TYR A 468 2.51 9.82 -7.47
N THR A 469 3.03 8.67 -7.91
CA THR A 469 4.43 8.33 -7.72
C THR A 469 5.35 9.33 -8.43
N LEU A 470 4.98 9.77 -9.64
CA LEU A 470 5.75 10.79 -10.38
C LEU A 470 5.84 12.10 -9.59
N GLN A 471 4.72 12.53 -9.02
CA GLN A 471 4.65 13.74 -8.20
C GLN A 471 5.34 13.56 -6.85
N ALA A 472 5.31 12.36 -6.29
CA ALA A 472 6.05 12.05 -5.07
C ALA A 472 7.55 12.15 -5.30
N LEU A 473 8.07 11.62 -6.41
CA LEU A 473 9.48 11.77 -6.79
C LEU A 473 9.89 13.24 -6.88
N GLN A 474 9.05 14.10 -7.46
CA GLN A 474 9.32 15.54 -7.55
C GLN A 474 9.45 16.23 -6.18
N LYS A 475 8.89 15.68 -5.10
CA LYS A 475 9.06 16.22 -3.74
C LYS A 475 10.46 15.99 -3.16
N TYR A 476 11.19 15.02 -3.69
CA TYR A 476 12.56 14.66 -3.27
C TYR A 476 13.62 15.22 -4.23
N LYS A 477 13.25 16.19 -5.06
CA LYS A 477 14.18 16.92 -5.90
C LYS A 477 15.18 17.67 -5.03
N THR A 478 16.45 17.33 -5.13
CA THR A 478 17.55 18.05 -4.46
C THR A 478 18.24 19.02 -5.40
N GLY A 479 18.18 18.78 -6.71
CA GLY A 479 18.91 19.55 -7.68
C GLY A 479 18.35 19.44 -9.09
N VAL A 480 18.91 20.26 -9.98
CA VAL A 480 18.68 20.17 -11.41
C VAL A 480 19.98 19.64 -12.00
N TYR A 481 19.90 18.46 -12.61
CA TYR A 481 20.99 17.90 -13.40
C TYR A 481 20.73 18.33 -14.83
N VAL A 482 21.13 19.55 -15.20
CA VAL A 482 20.98 20.03 -16.57
C VAL A 482 22.37 20.28 -17.12
N ASN A 483 22.60 19.79 -18.34
CA ASN A 483 23.61 20.38 -19.20
C ASN A 483 23.16 21.82 -19.46
N GLU A 484 23.59 22.77 -18.62
CA GLU A 484 23.06 24.15 -18.55
C GLU A 484 23.14 24.90 -19.89
N ASP A 485 23.93 24.36 -20.81
CA ASP A 485 24.33 24.98 -22.07
C ASP A 485 23.60 24.41 -23.30
N LEU A 486 22.73 23.39 -23.18
CA LEU A 486 22.01 22.87 -24.35
C LEU A 486 20.85 23.79 -24.76
N GLU A 487 21.18 24.83 -25.53
CA GLU A 487 20.26 25.80 -26.09
C GLU A 487 19.57 25.26 -27.36
N LEU A 488 18.76 24.22 -27.20
CA LEU A 488 18.11 23.55 -28.33
C LEU A 488 16.95 24.36 -28.92
N PHE A 489 16.12 24.95 -28.06
CA PHE A 489 14.90 25.64 -28.48
C PHE A 489 15.04 27.14 -28.30
N TYR A 490 14.58 27.89 -29.30
CA TYR A 490 14.57 29.35 -29.30
C TYR A 490 13.14 29.86 -29.47
N ASN A 491 12.77 30.89 -28.72
CA ASN A 491 11.52 31.58 -28.94
C ASN A 491 11.61 32.42 -30.22
N LYS A 492 10.70 32.22 -31.18
CA LYS A 492 10.71 32.90 -32.49
C LYS A 492 10.60 34.42 -32.38
N THR A 493 9.87 34.92 -31.38
CA THR A 493 9.65 36.35 -31.16
C THR A 493 10.84 36.99 -30.45
N THR A 494 11.32 36.39 -29.37
CA THR A 494 12.38 37.02 -28.54
C THR A 494 13.78 36.62 -28.95
N GLN A 495 13.94 35.59 -29.78
CA GLN A 495 15.22 34.98 -30.16
C GLN A 495 16.08 34.60 -28.94
N ARG A 496 15.43 34.16 -27.86
CA ARG A 496 16.11 33.73 -26.63
C ARG A 496 16.01 32.21 -26.46
N PRO A 497 17.06 31.56 -25.95
CA PRO A 497 17.05 30.13 -25.68
C PRO A 497 16.08 29.79 -24.55
N VAL A 498 15.46 28.61 -24.65
CA VAL A 498 14.48 28.08 -23.70
C VAL A 498 15.08 26.86 -23.01
N LYS A 499 15.49 27.00 -21.75
CA LYS A 499 16.19 25.95 -21.00
C LYS A 499 15.34 24.70 -20.70
N LYS A 500 14.01 24.84 -20.60
CA LYS A 500 13.12 23.72 -20.36
C LYS A 500 11.85 23.88 -21.17
N LEU A 501 11.70 23.06 -22.20
CA LEU A 501 10.50 23.07 -23.01
C LEU A 501 9.47 22.08 -22.47
N LYS A 502 8.25 22.59 -22.29
CA LYS A 502 7.01 21.82 -22.23
C LYS A 502 5.97 22.60 -22.99
N ALA A 503 5.68 22.19 -24.22
CA ALA A 503 4.78 22.90 -25.10
C ALA A 503 3.91 21.93 -25.90
N ILE A 504 2.80 22.45 -26.43
CA ILE A 504 1.95 21.74 -27.38
C ILE A 504 2.53 21.97 -28.78
N TRP A 505 2.79 20.88 -29.48
CA TRP A 505 3.29 20.85 -30.85
C TRP A 505 2.24 20.24 -31.76
N THR A 506 2.21 20.70 -33.01
CA THR A 506 1.29 20.19 -34.04
C THR A 506 2.06 19.29 -34.98
N LEU A 507 1.54 18.08 -35.23
CA LEU A 507 2.10 17.19 -36.24
C LEU A 507 1.87 17.77 -37.63
N ALA A 508 2.94 18.16 -38.32
CA ALA A 508 2.88 18.79 -39.63
C ALA A 508 2.92 17.76 -40.76
N THR A 509 3.88 16.85 -40.72
CA THR A 509 4.11 15.86 -41.78
C THR A 509 4.50 14.50 -41.20
N VAL A 510 4.19 13.45 -41.96
CA VAL A 510 4.59 12.07 -41.68
C VAL A 510 5.23 11.49 -42.93
N ASN A 511 6.51 11.16 -42.83
CA ASN A 511 7.30 10.61 -43.93
C ASN A 511 7.67 9.16 -43.61
N PRO A 512 6.96 8.16 -44.17
CA PRO A 512 7.26 6.75 -43.90
C PRO A 512 8.58 6.33 -44.55
N TYR A 513 9.45 5.69 -43.77
CA TYR A 513 10.62 4.97 -44.29
C TYR A 513 10.25 3.53 -44.64
N THR A 514 9.48 2.89 -43.75
CA THR A 514 8.93 1.54 -43.92
C THR A 514 7.50 1.53 -43.38
N PHE A 515 6.79 0.40 -43.50
CA PHE A 515 5.46 0.26 -42.88
C PHE A 515 5.49 0.29 -41.34
N LEU A 516 6.68 0.12 -40.74
CA LEU A 516 6.86 0.17 -39.28
C LEU A 516 7.61 1.40 -38.82
N ILE A 517 8.28 2.17 -39.68
CA ILE A 517 9.14 3.27 -39.26
C ILE A 517 8.80 4.50 -40.08
N ALA A 518 8.49 5.60 -39.40
CA ALA A 518 8.22 6.88 -40.04
C ALA A 518 8.93 8.03 -39.31
N LYS A 519 9.26 9.08 -40.07
CA LYS A 519 9.70 10.38 -39.56
C LYS A 519 8.48 11.28 -39.38
N PHE A 520 8.26 11.75 -38.17
CA PHE A 520 7.20 12.67 -37.77
C PHE A 520 7.82 14.05 -37.56
N GLU A 521 7.32 15.05 -38.27
CA GLU A 521 7.82 16.43 -38.14
C GLU A 521 6.78 17.27 -37.42
N PHE A 522 7.22 17.89 -36.32
CA PHE A 522 6.35 18.67 -35.45
C PHE A 522 6.67 20.15 -35.57
N THR A 523 5.65 21.00 -35.63
CA THR A 523 5.82 22.45 -35.66
C THR A 523 5.26 23.11 -34.40
N ASN A 524 5.82 24.27 -34.07
CA ASN A 524 5.35 25.10 -32.97
C ASN A 524 5.33 26.57 -33.40
N GLN A 525 4.30 27.32 -33.01
CA GLN A 525 4.17 28.74 -33.37
C GLN A 525 5.15 29.64 -32.60
N GLN A 526 5.51 29.24 -31.38
CA GLN A 526 6.33 30.03 -30.46
C GLN A 526 7.81 29.65 -30.51
N PHE A 527 8.13 28.40 -30.85
CA PHE A 527 9.49 27.86 -30.74
C PHE A 527 10.02 27.36 -32.08
N GLN A 528 11.32 27.57 -32.28
CA GLN A 528 12.12 26.99 -33.37
C GLN A 528 13.29 26.20 -32.78
N LEU A 529 13.78 25.24 -33.56
CA LEU A 529 14.89 24.36 -33.23
C LEU A 529 16.19 24.99 -33.70
N ARG A 530 17.22 25.06 -32.84
CA ARG A 530 18.58 25.40 -33.27
C ARG A 530 19.21 24.16 -33.90
N ASN A 531 19.44 24.20 -35.21
CA ASN A 531 20.01 23.07 -35.94
C ASN A 531 21.54 23.03 -35.84
N ALA A 532 22.17 24.17 -35.53
CA ALA A 532 23.62 24.33 -35.44
C ALA A 532 24.25 23.84 -34.12
N ILE A 533 23.91 22.63 -33.68
CA ILE A 533 24.44 22.04 -32.43
C ILE A 533 25.46 20.96 -32.78
N ASN A 534 26.55 20.92 -32.00
CA ASN A 534 27.55 19.87 -32.11
C ASN A 534 26.88 18.53 -31.75
N GLY A 535 26.94 17.53 -32.63
CA GLY A 535 26.27 16.23 -32.42
C GLY A 535 26.74 15.48 -31.16
N LEU A 536 27.87 15.91 -30.58
CA LEU A 536 28.35 15.45 -29.28
C LEU A 536 27.45 15.91 -28.12
N ASP A 537 26.93 17.14 -28.19
CA ASP A 537 26.10 17.73 -27.14
C ASP A 537 24.69 17.13 -27.12
N THR A 538 24.27 16.48 -28.20
CA THR A 538 22.95 15.87 -28.32
C THR A 538 22.95 14.38 -28.02
N PHE A 539 24.13 13.78 -27.82
CA PHE A 539 24.27 12.34 -27.66
C PHE A 539 23.55 11.83 -26.41
N GLY A 540 22.65 10.85 -26.58
CA GLY A 540 21.87 10.28 -25.49
C GLY A 540 20.64 11.11 -25.09
N SER A 541 20.42 12.26 -25.73
CA SER A 541 19.26 13.10 -25.45
C SER A 541 17.97 12.55 -26.05
N TYR A 542 16.84 12.82 -25.39
CA TYR A 542 15.51 12.37 -25.80
C TYR A 542 14.42 13.37 -25.43
N PHE A 543 13.24 13.19 -26.02
CA PHE A 543 12.01 13.91 -25.66
C PHE A 543 11.01 12.96 -25.02
N ILE A 544 10.16 13.48 -24.13
CA ILE A 544 8.96 12.78 -23.68
C ILE A 544 7.78 13.35 -24.44
N ILE A 545 6.98 12.47 -25.06
CA ILE A 545 5.83 12.86 -25.86
C ILE A 545 4.57 12.23 -25.28
N LYS A 546 3.51 13.02 -25.23
CA LYS A 546 2.17 12.61 -24.83
C LYS A 546 1.14 13.19 -25.80
N SER A 547 0.07 12.46 -26.08
CA SER A 547 -1.10 13.02 -26.75
C SER A 547 -1.77 14.06 -25.84
N ASP A 548 -2.14 15.20 -26.43
CA ASP A 548 -2.86 16.26 -25.72
C ASP A 548 -4.37 15.94 -25.61
N ASP A 549 -4.92 15.30 -26.63
CA ASP A 549 -6.35 14.98 -26.76
C ASP A 549 -6.79 13.68 -26.07
N ASN A 550 -5.86 12.75 -25.81
CA ASN A 550 -6.17 11.43 -25.29
C ASN A 550 -5.25 11.04 -24.11
N ASN A 551 -5.82 11.17 -22.90
CA ASN A 551 -5.13 10.82 -21.65
C ASN A 551 -4.89 9.31 -21.45
N ASP A 552 -5.59 8.45 -22.19
CA ASP A 552 -5.38 7.00 -22.11
C ASP A 552 -4.12 6.58 -22.85
N ILE A 553 -3.64 7.37 -23.82
CA ILE A 553 -2.39 7.12 -24.52
C ILE A 553 -1.21 7.37 -23.59
N HIS A 554 -0.35 6.36 -23.49
CA HIS A 554 0.78 6.42 -22.58
C HIS A 554 1.87 7.34 -23.12
N GLN A 555 2.40 8.25 -22.31
CA GLN A 555 3.57 9.03 -22.69
C GLN A 555 4.81 8.14 -22.89
N ARG A 556 5.68 8.50 -23.82
CA ARG A 556 6.87 7.72 -24.23
C ARG A 556 8.07 8.61 -24.51
N GLN A 557 9.26 8.04 -24.36
CA GLN A 557 10.51 8.68 -24.71
C GLN A 557 10.85 8.39 -26.18
N TYR A 558 11.37 9.39 -26.87
CA TYR A 558 11.90 9.26 -28.21
C TYR A 558 13.22 9.98 -28.33
N THR A 559 14.22 9.29 -28.86
CA THR A 559 15.56 9.82 -29.06
C THR A 559 15.53 11.04 -29.96
N MET A 560 16.37 12.03 -29.61
CA MET A 560 16.63 13.17 -30.47
C MET A 560 17.56 12.78 -31.62
N VAL A 561 17.21 13.11 -32.86
CA VAL A 561 17.97 12.74 -34.06
C VAL A 561 18.10 13.93 -35.02
N LEU A 562 18.90 14.92 -34.64
CA LEU A 562 19.00 16.17 -35.40
C LEU A 562 19.61 15.97 -36.80
N SER A 563 20.51 14.98 -36.95
CA SER A 563 21.12 14.55 -38.22
C SER A 563 20.12 14.20 -39.34
N MET A 564 18.87 13.95 -38.96
CA MET A 564 17.76 13.60 -39.84
C MET A 564 16.75 14.74 -40.08
N THR A 565 17.06 15.95 -39.59
CA THR A 565 16.37 17.18 -40.01
C THR A 565 16.50 17.39 -41.53
N ASN A 566 15.52 18.07 -42.14
CA ASN A 566 15.55 18.33 -43.58
C ASN A 566 16.77 19.17 -43.96
N GLN A 567 17.10 20.16 -43.13
CA GLN A 567 18.24 21.03 -43.35
C GLN A 567 19.59 20.30 -43.19
N ARG A 568 19.77 19.40 -42.22
CA ARG A 568 21.02 18.62 -42.13
C ARG A 568 21.16 17.60 -43.24
N VAL A 569 20.07 16.95 -43.65
CA VAL A 569 20.10 16.01 -44.79
C VAL A 569 20.51 16.74 -46.07
N LYS A 570 19.94 17.93 -46.32
CA LYS A 570 20.31 18.80 -47.45
C LYS A 570 21.77 19.24 -47.34
N TYR A 571 22.18 19.77 -46.20
CA TYR A 571 23.54 20.23 -45.94
C TYR A 571 24.58 19.13 -46.16
N ARG A 572 24.32 17.91 -45.68
CA ARG A 572 25.19 16.75 -45.88
C ARG A 572 25.33 16.38 -47.36
N LYS A 573 24.26 16.43 -48.14
CA LYS A 573 24.31 16.21 -49.60
C LYS A 573 25.16 17.29 -50.29
N ASP A 574 24.94 18.55 -49.92
CA ASP A 574 25.70 19.68 -50.47
C ASP A 574 27.19 19.61 -50.10
N ILE A 575 27.55 19.21 -48.87
CA ILE A 575 28.95 18.95 -48.49
C ILE A 575 29.52 17.80 -49.31
N LEU A 576 28.79 16.71 -49.49
CA LEU A 576 29.29 15.56 -50.28
C LEU A 576 29.59 15.99 -51.73
N GLU A 577 28.73 16.81 -52.34
CA GLU A 577 28.98 17.38 -53.66
C GLU A 577 30.20 18.30 -53.68
N LEU A 578 30.33 19.19 -52.68
CA LEU A 578 31.48 20.07 -52.54
C LEU A 578 32.77 19.26 -52.38
N TYR A 579 32.78 18.26 -51.50
CA TYR A 579 33.89 17.35 -51.28
C TYR A 579 34.32 16.65 -52.58
N LYS A 580 33.37 16.12 -53.36
CA LYS A 580 33.67 15.51 -54.67
C LYS A 580 34.32 16.49 -55.64
N LYS A 581 33.85 17.74 -55.69
CA LYS A 581 34.45 18.79 -56.54
C LYS A 581 35.86 19.14 -56.10
N ILE A 582 36.03 19.37 -54.80
CA ILE A 582 37.32 19.68 -54.16
C ILE A 582 38.35 18.60 -54.47
N ILE A 583 38.01 17.33 -54.25
CA ILE A 583 38.92 16.20 -54.46
C ILE A 583 39.28 16.01 -55.94
N ASN A 584 38.36 16.33 -56.85
CA ASN A 584 38.59 16.25 -58.29
C ASN A 584 39.16 17.54 -58.90
N LEU A 585 39.58 18.50 -58.07
CA LEU A 585 40.08 19.82 -58.49
C LEU A 585 39.15 20.55 -59.47
N GLN A 586 37.84 20.32 -59.36
CA GLN A 586 36.85 21.01 -60.18
C GLN A 586 36.62 22.42 -59.65
N PRO A 587 36.38 23.41 -60.53
CA PRO A 587 36.16 24.78 -60.11
C PRO A 587 34.90 24.89 -59.24
N ILE A 588 35.04 25.58 -58.11
CA ILE A 588 33.96 25.81 -57.14
C ILE A 588 33.24 27.10 -57.53
N HIS A 589 32.23 26.99 -58.41
CA HIS A 589 31.41 28.13 -58.85
C HIS A 589 30.12 28.32 -58.02
N LYS A 590 29.79 27.37 -57.14
CA LYS A 590 28.55 27.36 -56.33
C LYS A 590 28.85 27.92 -54.93
N ASP A 591 27.86 28.57 -54.33
CA ASP A 591 27.93 29.01 -52.94
C ASP A 591 28.35 27.86 -52.02
N ILE A 592 29.30 28.15 -51.11
CA ILE A 592 29.75 27.20 -50.08
C ILE A 592 28.51 26.81 -49.26
N PRO A 593 28.21 25.51 -49.09
CA PRO A 593 27.07 25.07 -48.32
C PRO A 593 27.13 25.65 -46.91
N LYS A 594 26.02 26.25 -46.46
CA LYS A 594 25.87 26.73 -45.09
C LYS A 594 24.70 26.02 -44.44
N LEU A 595 24.91 25.52 -43.22
CA LEU A 595 23.82 24.97 -42.42
C LEU A 595 22.95 26.12 -41.91
N GLU A 596 21.65 26.05 -42.15
CA GLU A 596 20.71 26.99 -41.56
C GLU A 596 20.76 26.87 -40.02
N GLU A 597 20.77 28.01 -39.33
CA GLU A 597 20.94 28.00 -37.87
C GLU A 597 19.69 27.48 -37.15
N PHE A 598 18.51 27.77 -37.71
CA PHE A 598 17.22 27.43 -37.11
C PHE A 598 16.34 26.65 -38.07
N GLU A 599 15.45 25.83 -37.51
CA GLU A 599 14.45 25.04 -38.22
C GLU A 599 13.13 25.07 -37.47
N ASP A 600 12.02 25.21 -38.20
CA ASP A 600 10.68 25.28 -37.59
C ASP A 600 10.13 23.92 -37.19
N GLU A 601 10.74 22.85 -37.70
CA GLU A 601 10.30 21.47 -37.56
C GLU A 601 11.20 20.70 -36.61
N LEU A 602 10.60 20.02 -35.62
CA LEU A 602 11.26 19.05 -34.77
C LEU A 602 11.03 17.64 -35.35
N PRO A 603 12.06 16.97 -35.89
CA PRO A 603 11.91 15.62 -36.43
C PRO A 603 12.05 14.55 -35.35
N LEU A 604 11.18 13.54 -35.41
CA LEU A 604 11.25 12.35 -34.57
C LEU A 604 11.02 11.11 -35.41
N ILE A 605 11.92 10.14 -35.31
CA ILE A 605 11.79 8.87 -36.03
C ILE A 605 11.26 7.82 -35.07
N ILE A 606 10.08 7.30 -35.36
CA ILE A 606 9.35 6.42 -34.45
C ILE A 606 9.07 5.10 -35.17
N LYS A 607 9.33 3.99 -34.47
CA LYS A 607 8.89 2.66 -34.90
C LYS A 607 7.54 2.30 -34.30
N LYS A 608 6.60 1.86 -35.13
CA LYS A 608 5.29 1.33 -34.76
C LYS A 608 5.47 0.05 -33.95
N TYR A 609 4.80 0.00 -32.80
CA TYR A 609 4.69 -1.19 -31.96
C TYR A 609 3.22 -1.42 -31.65
N GLU A 610 2.68 -2.57 -32.02
CA GLU A 610 1.28 -2.94 -31.79
C GLU A 610 1.03 -3.18 -30.29
N THR A 611 0.68 -2.12 -29.58
CA THR A 611 0.39 -2.17 -28.15
C THR A 611 -0.87 -1.38 -27.86
N LYS A 612 -1.77 -1.97 -27.06
CA LYS A 612 -2.99 -1.29 -26.60
C LYS A 612 -2.59 -0.02 -25.83
N ASN A 613 -3.10 1.13 -26.26
CA ASN A 613 -2.79 2.47 -25.72
C ASN A 613 -1.31 2.89 -25.89
N GLY A 614 -0.56 2.24 -26.78
CA GLY A 614 0.82 2.59 -27.08
C GLY A 614 0.91 3.85 -27.94
N PHE A 615 1.76 4.79 -27.54
CA PHE A 615 1.96 6.03 -28.30
C PHE A 615 2.45 5.79 -29.73
N SER A 616 3.39 4.86 -29.93
CA SER A 616 3.91 4.58 -31.27
C SER A 616 2.84 4.05 -32.22
N ASN A 617 1.91 3.23 -31.74
CA ASN A 617 0.78 2.78 -32.54
C ASN A 617 -0.16 3.94 -32.85
N TYR A 618 -0.51 4.70 -31.80
CA TYR A 618 -1.40 5.85 -31.88
C TYR A 618 -0.93 6.87 -32.92
N ILE A 619 0.34 7.29 -32.85
CA ILE A 619 0.85 8.34 -33.74
C ILE A 619 0.96 7.88 -35.20
N HIS A 620 1.19 6.58 -35.46
CA HIS A 620 1.18 6.05 -36.85
C HIS A 620 -0.23 5.96 -37.43
N GLU A 621 -1.27 5.96 -36.60
CA GLU A 621 -2.67 5.91 -37.01
C GLU A 621 -3.32 7.31 -37.02
N ASP A 622 -2.63 8.31 -36.46
CA ASP A 622 -3.13 9.67 -36.39
C ASP A 622 -2.93 10.42 -37.71
N ASN A 623 -3.99 10.43 -38.53
CA ASN A 623 -4.03 11.16 -39.79
C ASN A 623 -4.52 12.61 -39.65
N ARG A 624 -4.63 13.15 -38.43
CA ARG A 624 -5.46 14.35 -38.14
C ARG A 624 -4.69 15.63 -37.82
N GLN A 625 -3.38 15.71 -38.12
CA GLN A 625 -2.53 16.82 -37.64
C GLN A 625 -2.67 17.01 -36.11
N GLY A 626 -2.63 15.91 -35.35
CA GLY A 626 -2.88 15.93 -33.91
C GLY A 626 -1.95 16.85 -33.13
N GLN A 627 -2.39 17.21 -31.93
CA GLN A 627 -1.64 18.02 -30.98
C GLN A 627 -0.99 17.14 -29.90
N TYR A 628 0.27 17.43 -29.62
CA TYR A 628 1.12 16.61 -28.76
C TYR A 628 1.86 17.48 -27.76
N ILE A 629 1.87 17.07 -26.49
CA ILE A 629 2.72 17.68 -25.48
C ILE A 629 4.11 17.07 -25.62
N ILE A 630 5.10 17.89 -26.00
CA ILE A 630 6.51 17.51 -26.07
C ILE A 630 7.26 18.19 -24.93
N GLU A 631 7.96 17.38 -24.12
CA GLU A 631 8.81 17.81 -23.02
C GLU A 631 10.27 17.41 -23.31
N GLY A 632 11.22 18.33 -23.10
CA GLY A 632 12.65 18.05 -23.24
C GLY A 632 13.47 19.24 -23.78
N PRO A 633 14.70 19.00 -24.28
CA PRO A 633 15.37 17.69 -24.28
C PRO A 633 15.70 17.24 -22.85
N PHE A 634 15.68 15.92 -22.65
CA PHE A 634 16.12 15.24 -21.43
C PHE A 634 17.28 14.30 -21.76
N GLY A 635 17.92 13.79 -20.72
CA GLY A 635 19.13 12.99 -20.87
C GLY A 635 20.36 13.89 -20.89
N ASN A 636 21.48 13.29 -20.50
CA ASN A 636 22.75 13.99 -20.47
C ASN A 636 23.51 13.71 -21.75
N SER A 637 24.16 14.75 -22.25
CA SER A 637 25.20 14.60 -23.26
C SER A 637 26.29 13.73 -22.66
N ILE A 638 26.38 12.49 -23.11
CA ILE A 638 27.44 11.60 -22.64
C ILE A 638 28.75 12.18 -23.14
N GLN A 639 29.61 12.58 -22.21
CA GLN A 639 30.89 13.16 -22.57
C GLN A 639 31.76 12.12 -23.24
N ILE A 640 32.24 12.45 -24.44
CA ILE A 640 33.19 11.62 -25.16
C ILE A 640 34.59 12.14 -24.85
N GLU A 641 35.43 11.28 -24.29
CA GLU A 641 36.85 11.57 -24.05
C GLU A 641 37.63 11.65 -25.38
N ASN A 642 38.66 12.48 -25.41
CA ASN A 642 39.55 12.56 -26.57
C ASN A 642 40.43 11.31 -26.66
N ASN A 643 40.68 10.84 -27.87
CA ASN A 643 41.37 9.59 -28.21
C ASN A 643 40.72 8.31 -27.62
N SER A 644 39.40 8.34 -27.40
CA SER A 644 38.65 7.16 -26.95
C SER A 644 38.27 6.23 -28.10
N HIS A 645 38.03 4.95 -27.79
CA HIS A 645 37.40 3.99 -28.71
C HIS A 645 35.96 3.75 -28.29
N LEU A 646 35.01 4.09 -29.16
CA LEU A 646 33.59 3.95 -28.93
C LEU A 646 33.06 2.70 -29.63
N ILE A 647 32.41 1.82 -28.88
CA ILE A 647 31.75 0.63 -29.43
C ILE A 647 30.25 0.84 -29.37
N PHE A 648 29.60 1.01 -30.51
CA PHE A 648 28.15 1.16 -30.60
C PHE A 648 27.51 -0.17 -30.97
N ILE A 649 26.58 -0.66 -30.16
CA ILE A 649 25.85 -1.90 -30.40
C ILE A 649 24.36 -1.57 -30.47
N ALA A 650 23.84 -1.53 -31.70
CA ALA A 650 22.53 -1.02 -32.03
C ALA A 650 21.61 -2.12 -32.58
N GLY A 651 20.34 -2.13 -32.17
CA GLY A 651 19.30 -3.01 -32.71
C GLY A 651 18.10 -2.22 -33.24
N GLY A 652 17.85 -2.27 -34.55
CA GLY A 652 16.76 -1.54 -35.20
C GLY A 652 16.82 -0.03 -34.91
N THR A 653 15.78 0.51 -34.28
CA THR A 653 15.71 1.92 -33.88
C THR A 653 16.68 2.31 -32.76
N GLY A 654 17.33 1.34 -32.10
CA GLY A 654 18.45 1.60 -31.21
C GLY A 654 19.66 2.24 -31.90
N LEU A 655 19.64 2.36 -33.23
CA LEU A 655 20.57 3.15 -34.02
C LEU A 655 20.50 4.66 -33.73
N PHE A 656 19.30 5.17 -33.43
CA PHE A 656 19.01 6.59 -33.45
C PHE A 656 19.87 7.46 -32.52
N PRO A 657 20.23 7.02 -31.29
CA PRO A 657 21.12 7.80 -30.44
C PRO A 657 22.50 8.05 -31.06
N PHE A 658 22.94 7.20 -31.99
CA PHE A 658 24.28 7.26 -32.56
C PHE A 658 24.36 8.10 -33.84
N LEU A 659 23.24 8.39 -34.50
CA LEU A 659 23.26 9.05 -35.82
C LEU A 659 23.85 10.46 -35.79
N ASP A 660 23.59 11.23 -34.73
CA ASP A 660 24.12 12.59 -34.58
C ASP A 660 25.66 12.60 -34.41
N ILE A 661 26.21 11.61 -33.69
CA ILE A 661 27.66 11.41 -33.59
C ILE A 661 28.24 10.93 -34.92
N LEU A 662 27.58 10.01 -35.62
CA LEU A 662 28.07 9.52 -36.90
C LEU A 662 28.08 10.64 -37.95
N ASP A 663 27.09 11.54 -37.93
CA ASP A 663 27.03 12.73 -38.78
C ASP A 663 28.12 13.76 -38.40
N TYR A 664 28.41 13.92 -37.11
CA TYR A 664 29.59 14.67 -36.64
C TYR A 664 30.88 14.07 -37.20
N GLN A 665 31.08 12.75 -37.05
CA GLN A 665 32.29 12.06 -37.47
C GLN A 665 32.49 12.15 -38.99
N LEU A 666 31.40 12.04 -39.75
CA LEU A 666 31.41 12.22 -41.20
C LEU A 666 31.94 13.61 -41.61
N ARG A 667 31.46 14.67 -40.96
CA ARG A 667 31.92 16.05 -41.24
C ARG A 667 33.40 16.23 -40.88
N VAL A 668 33.83 15.70 -39.73
CA VAL A 668 35.24 15.71 -39.33
C VAL A 668 36.11 14.95 -40.34
N SER A 669 35.68 13.78 -40.82
CA SER A 669 36.40 13.03 -41.85
C SER A 669 36.52 13.80 -43.16
N TYR A 670 35.46 14.48 -43.62
CA TYR A 670 35.56 15.33 -44.82
C TYR A 670 36.59 16.46 -44.63
N ASN A 671 36.50 17.19 -43.51
CA ASN A 671 37.43 18.28 -43.22
C ASN A 671 38.89 17.78 -43.15
N HIS A 672 39.13 16.64 -42.49
CA HIS A 672 40.45 16.06 -42.37
C HIS A 672 41.05 15.65 -43.73
N ILE A 673 40.27 14.99 -44.59
CA ILE A 673 40.75 14.57 -45.91
C ILE A 673 41.05 15.79 -46.79
N VAL A 674 40.20 16.83 -46.75
CA VAL A 674 40.45 18.08 -47.49
C VAL A 674 41.72 18.76 -46.98
N LYS A 675 41.89 18.84 -45.65
CA LYS A 675 43.10 19.38 -45.02
C LYS A 675 44.36 18.63 -45.45
N MET A 676 44.33 17.30 -45.43
CA MET A 676 45.46 16.46 -45.85
C MET A 676 45.81 16.66 -47.32
N LYS A 677 44.82 16.74 -48.22
CA LYS A 677 45.06 16.79 -49.67
C LYS A 677 45.36 18.20 -50.20
N LEU A 678 44.78 19.23 -49.60
CA LEU A 678 44.76 20.59 -50.15
C LEU A 678 45.16 21.69 -49.16
N GLY A 679 45.45 21.33 -47.90
CA GLY A 679 45.90 22.27 -46.87
C GLY A 679 44.77 22.93 -46.06
N GLU A 680 45.17 23.77 -45.11
CA GLU A 680 44.28 24.34 -44.09
C GLU A 680 43.20 25.27 -44.65
N GLU A 681 43.53 26.10 -45.63
CA GLU A 681 42.58 27.07 -46.17
C GLU A 681 41.40 26.40 -46.89
N ALA A 682 41.65 25.29 -47.58
CA ALA A 682 40.60 24.52 -48.25
C ALA A 682 39.67 23.82 -47.24
N SER A 683 40.20 23.38 -46.10
CA SER A 683 39.41 22.68 -45.09
C SER A 683 38.41 23.61 -44.39
N LYS A 684 38.74 24.91 -44.26
CA LYS A 684 37.84 25.95 -43.73
C LYS A 684 36.57 26.16 -44.57
N LEU A 685 36.54 25.68 -45.82
CA LEU A 685 35.32 25.69 -46.64
C LEU A 685 34.24 24.74 -46.11
N ILE A 686 34.63 23.76 -45.29
CA ILE A 686 33.70 22.85 -44.62
C ILE A 686 33.41 23.42 -43.24
N ASP A 687 32.25 24.05 -43.09
CA ASP A 687 31.79 24.60 -41.81
C ASP A 687 31.47 23.47 -40.81
N LEU A 688 32.41 23.20 -39.91
CA LEU A 688 32.24 22.20 -38.87
C LEU A 688 31.29 22.67 -37.76
N ARG A 689 31.21 23.99 -37.48
CA ARG A 689 30.59 24.57 -36.28
C ARG A 689 30.99 23.88 -34.98
N ILE A 690 32.25 23.49 -34.88
CA ILE A 690 32.81 22.76 -33.76
C ILE A 690 33.97 23.57 -33.22
N ASN A 691 33.91 23.97 -31.94
CA ASN A 691 34.97 24.74 -31.29
C ASN A 691 36.25 23.90 -31.13
N GLU A 692 36.10 22.61 -30.79
CA GLU A 692 37.20 21.68 -30.60
C GLU A 692 36.89 20.33 -31.24
N ILE A 693 37.74 19.91 -32.18
CA ILE A 693 37.61 18.60 -32.83
C ILE A 693 38.14 17.54 -31.88
N LYS A 694 37.23 16.79 -31.26
CA LYS A 694 37.58 15.57 -30.54
C LYS A 694 37.95 14.46 -31.51
N LYS A 695 39.04 13.75 -31.22
CA LYS A 695 39.46 12.55 -31.94
C LYS A 695 38.92 11.33 -31.21
N PHE A 696 38.27 10.43 -31.91
CA PHE A 696 37.88 9.13 -31.38
C PHE A 696 37.70 8.17 -32.55
N THR A 697 37.71 6.87 -32.25
CA THR A 697 37.39 5.82 -33.21
C THR A 697 36.05 5.21 -32.84
N ILE A 698 35.31 4.75 -33.85
CA ILE A 698 33.99 4.12 -33.67
C ILE A 698 34.01 2.73 -34.32
N THR A 699 33.66 1.70 -33.55
CA THR A 699 33.23 0.42 -34.10
C THR A 699 31.73 0.25 -33.84
N MET A 700 30.97 0.06 -34.90
CA MET A 700 29.53 -0.05 -34.83
C MET A 700 29.06 -1.45 -35.23
N PHE A 701 28.28 -2.08 -34.35
CA PHE A 701 27.54 -3.31 -34.58
C PHE A 701 26.06 -2.95 -34.73
N LEU A 702 25.47 -3.18 -35.91
CA LEU A 702 24.08 -2.83 -36.20
C LEU A 702 23.27 -4.07 -36.58
N ALA A 703 22.28 -4.44 -35.78
CA ALA A 703 21.34 -5.51 -36.08
C ALA A 703 20.04 -4.95 -36.69
N VAL A 704 19.74 -5.34 -37.92
CA VAL A 704 18.51 -4.97 -38.65
C VAL A 704 17.88 -6.19 -39.32
N ASN A 705 16.60 -6.11 -39.67
CA ASN A 705 15.90 -7.23 -40.32
C ASN A 705 16.04 -7.20 -41.84
N SER A 706 16.04 -6.00 -42.44
CA SER A 706 16.16 -5.82 -43.89
C SER A 706 17.01 -4.60 -44.24
N ILE A 707 17.27 -4.41 -45.53
CA ILE A 707 18.04 -3.26 -46.05
C ILE A 707 17.26 -1.95 -45.86
N GLU A 708 15.93 -2.02 -45.89
CA GLU A 708 15.05 -0.86 -45.71
C GLU A 708 15.09 -0.32 -44.26
N ASP A 709 15.42 -1.18 -43.30
CA ASP A 709 15.61 -0.79 -41.89
C ASP A 709 16.96 -0.05 -41.65
N LEU A 710 17.84 0.05 -42.66
CA LEU A 710 19.10 0.80 -42.60
C LEU A 710 18.87 2.31 -42.74
N ILE A 711 18.17 2.89 -41.76
CA ILE A 711 17.93 4.33 -41.66
C ILE A 711 19.26 5.06 -41.47
N GLY A 712 19.44 6.22 -42.11
CA GLY A 712 20.69 7.00 -42.04
C GLY A 712 21.87 6.39 -42.80
N ARG A 713 21.61 5.45 -43.74
CA ARG A 713 22.67 4.82 -44.57
C ARG A 713 23.57 5.80 -45.31
N ASP A 714 23.05 6.96 -45.67
CA ASP A 714 23.81 8.04 -46.30
C ASP A 714 24.87 8.66 -45.38
N ILE A 715 24.76 8.45 -44.07
CA ILE A 715 25.76 8.89 -43.08
C ILE A 715 26.87 7.82 -42.96
N TYR A 716 26.54 6.62 -42.47
CA TYR A 716 27.57 5.64 -42.13
C TYR A 716 28.18 4.92 -43.34
N PHE A 717 27.49 4.76 -44.48
CA PHE A 717 28.15 4.25 -45.69
C PHE A 717 29.05 5.29 -46.34
N ALA A 718 28.67 6.58 -46.29
CA ALA A 718 29.57 7.65 -46.68
C ALA A 718 30.81 7.63 -45.78
N LEU A 719 30.65 7.57 -44.46
CA LEU A 719 31.75 7.49 -43.51
C LEU A 719 32.66 6.28 -43.76
N LEU A 720 32.09 5.11 -44.05
CA LEU A 720 32.83 3.90 -44.38
C LEU A 720 33.65 4.06 -45.68
N SER A 721 33.07 4.69 -46.70
CA SER A 721 33.76 4.94 -47.98
C SER A 721 34.94 5.90 -47.86
N LEU A 722 34.94 6.76 -46.83
CA LEU A 722 36.02 7.71 -46.57
C LEU A 722 37.24 7.08 -45.88
N GLN A 723 37.08 5.93 -45.24
CA GLN A 723 38.13 5.34 -44.40
C GLN A 723 39.42 5.02 -45.17
N GLN A 724 39.31 4.71 -46.48
CA GLN A 724 40.46 4.45 -47.36
C GLN A 724 41.33 5.70 -47.64
N TYR A 725 40.82 6.90 -47.34
CA TYR A 725 41.52 8.17 -47.58
C TYR A 725 42.12 8.77 -46.31
N LEU A 726 41.91 8.14 -45.15
CA LEU A 726 42.42 8.58 -43.86
C LEU A 726 43.72 7.82 -43.56
N ASP A 727 44.71 8.50 -43.00
CA ASP A 727 45.97 7.87 -42.53
C ASP A 727 45.70 6.85 -41.40
N SER A 728 44.63 7.07 -40.64
CA SER A 728 44.19 6.19 -39.56
C SER A 728 42.68 6.01 -39.65
N PRO A 729 42.20 4.86 -40.15
CA PRO A 729 40.78 4.54 -40.15
C PRO A 729 40.19 4.67 -38.75
N ASN A 730 39.10 5.40 -38.64
CA ASN A 730 38.46 5.74 -37.38
C ASN A 730 36.98 5.31 -37.31
N PHE A 731 36.49 4.61 -38.33
CA PHE A 731 35.15 4.04 -38.35
C PHE A 731 35.15 2.62 -38.92
N LYS A 732 34.43 1.72 -38.23
CA LYS A 732 34.19 0.35 -38.66
C LYS A 732 32.72 0.02 -38.46
N LEU A 733 32.11 -0.63 -39.45
CA LEU A 733 30.72 -1.07 -39.40
C LEU A 733 30.64 -2.59 -39.60
N ILE A 734 29.87 -3.25 -38.74
CA ILE A 734 29.50 -4.67 -38.83
C ILE A 734 27.98 -4.75 -38.77
N VAL A 735 27.35 -5.30 -39.79
CA VAL A 735 25.90 -5.42 -39.85
C VAL A 735 25.48 -6.84 -39.57
N LYS A 736 24.45 -7.02 -38.74
CA LYS A 736 23.74 -8.29 -38.59
C LYS A 736 22.45 -8.25 -39.38
N GLY A 737 22.26 -9.23 -40.27
CA GLY A 737 21.08 -9.31 -41.15
C GLY A 737 21.14 -10.50 -42.11
N ASN A 738 19.99 -10.89 -42.66
CA ASN A 738 19.86 -11.99 -43.62
C ASN A 738 19.83 -11.46 -45.06
N PHE A 739 20.79 -10.61 -45.40
CA PHE A 739 20.91 -9.98 -46.72
C PHE A 739 22.39 -9.77 -47.05
N LYS A 740 22.69 -9.27 -48.25
CA LYS A 740 24.07 -8.97 -48.68
C LYS A 740 24.25 -7.46 -48.84
N LEU A 741 25.37 -6.95 -48.35
CA LEU A 741 25.87 -5.58 -48.57
C LEU A 741 27.28 -5.70 -49.12
N LYS A 742 27.63 -4.80 -50.04
CA LYS A 742 28.99 -4.76 -50.60
C LYS A 742 29.94 -3.92 -49.75
N GLU A 743 29.37 -3.02 -48.97
CA GLU A 743 30.06 -1.95 -48.26
C GLU A 743 30.71 -2.45 -46.97
N CYS A 744 30.09 -3.40 -46.26
CA CYS A 744 30.55 -3.85 -44.95
C CYS A 744 30.37 -5.37 -44.72
N PRO A 745 31.10 -5.96 -43.76
CA PRO A 745 30.87 -7.33 -43.33
C PRO A 745 29.45 -7.54 -42.80
N ILE A 746 28.85 -8.68 -43.15
CA ILE A 746 27.55 -9.11 -42.64
C ILE A 746 27.71 -10.37 -41.79
N ILE A 747 26.99 -10.39 -40.67
CA ILE A 747 26.84 -11.52 -39.79
C ILE A 747 25.39 -11.98 -39.84
N GLU A 748 25.17 -13.24 -40.20
CA GLU A 748 23.80 -13.78 -40.26
C GLU A 748 23.27 -14.12 -38.85
N ASN A 749 24.18 -14.59 -37.99
CA ASN A 749 23.88 -15.01 -36.62
C ASN A 749 23.75 -13.83 -35.64
N ARG A 750 23.18 -14.10 -34.46
CA ARG A 750 23.17 -13.13 -33.35
C ARG A 750 24.60 -12.77 -32.95
N PHE A 751 24.78 -11.59 -32.36
CA PHE A 751 26.06 -11.21 -31.77
C PHE A 751 26.41 -12.18 -30.63
N THR A 752 27.58 -12.80 -30.74
CA THR A 752 28.13 -13.73 -29.74
C THR A 752 29.43 -13.16 -29.16
N GLN A 753 29.94 -13.77 -28.09
CA GLN A 753 31.27 -13.46 -27.59
C GLN A 753 32.34 -13.56 -28.69
N GLN A 754 32.29 -14.61 -29.52
CA GLN A 754 33.22 -14.77 -30.63
C GLN A 754 33.09 -13.66 -31.68
N THR A 755 31.86 -13.18 -31.93
CA THR A 755 31.62 -12.03 -32.81
C THR A 755 32.38 -10.79 -32.34
N PHE A 756 32.31 -10.49 -31.04
CA PHE A 756 33.02 -9.34 -30.48
C PHE A 756 34.54 -9.54 -30.50
N ILE A 757 35.04 -10.72 -30.11
CA ILE A 757 36.47 -11.07 -30.16
C ILE A 757 37.04 -10.91 -31.58
N ASN A 758 36.29 -11.33 -32.60
CA ASN A 758 36.76 -11.27 -33.99
C ASN A 758 36.84 -9.84 -34.55
N HIS A 759 36.09 -8.89 -33.97
CA HIS A 759 35.91 -7.56 -34.56
C HIS A 759 36.39 -6.41 -33.69
N ILE A 760 36.64 -6.64 -32.41
CA ILE A 760 37.19 -5.67 -31.47
C ILE A 760 38.65 -6.04 -31.21
N SER A 761 39.56 -5.21 -31.70
CA SER A 761 41.00 -5.42 -31.56
C SER A 761 41.54 -5.04 -30.19
N ASP A 762 40.82 -4.17 -29.48
CA ASP A 762 41.26 -3.63 -28.18
C ASP A 762 40.13 -3.71 -27.14
N LEU A 763 40.36 -4.51 -26.09
CA LEU A 763 39.48 -4.65 -24.93
C LEU A 763 39.96 -3.78 -23.73
N ASN A 764 40.91 -2.87 -23.97
CA ASN A 764 41.47 -1.99 -22.95
C ASN A 764 40.42 -1.09 -22.28
N ASN A 765 40.80 -0.54 -21.12
CA ASN A 765 39.96 0.32 -20.28
C ASN A 765 39.53 1.65 -20.92
N SER A 766 40.16 2.10 -22.01
CA SER A 766 39.78 3.32 -22.75
C SER A 766 38.58 3.13 -23.69
N THR A 767 38.11 1.89 -23.84
CA THR A 767 36.98 1.56 -24.70
C THR A 767 35.65 1.71 -23.97
N THR A 768 34.74 2.51 -24.52
CA THR A 768 33.40 2.71 -23.95
C THR A 768 32.36 2.01 -24.81
N TYR A 769 31.54 1.16 -24.20
CA TYR A 769 30.53 0.35 -24.88
C TYR A 769 29.14 0.94 -24.69
N PHE A 770 28.47 1.24 -25.80
CA PHE A 770 27.09 1.73 -25.80
C PHE A 770 26.16 0.68 -26.40
N ILE A 771 25.11 0.32 -25.67
CA ILE A 771 24.11 -0.64 -26.14
C ILE A 771 22.77 0.07 -26.22
N CYS A 772 22.12 -0.01 -27.37
CA CYS A 772 20.75 0.48 -27.53
C CYS A 772 19.96 -0.41 -28.50
N GLY A 773 18.78 -0.85 -28.09
CA GLY A 773 17.96 -1.76 -28.88
C GLY A 773 16.80 -2.35 -28.08
N PRO A 774 16.21 -3.46 -28.58
CA PRO A 774 15.17 -4.17 -27.85
C PRO A 774 15.66 -4.65 -26.48
N PRO A 775 14.82 -4.69 -25.43
CA PRO A 775 15.23 -5.05 -24.07
C PRO A 775 16.01 -6.37 -23.99
N GLN A 776 15.57 -7.39 -24.73
CA GLN A 776 16.25 -8.69 -24.78
C GLN A 776 17.67 -8.60 -25.33
N MET A 777 17.89 -7.78 -26.38
CA MET A 777 19.22 -7.57 -26.95
C MET A 777 20.12 -6.87 -25.93
N ASN A 778 19.60 -5.83 -25.26
CA ASN A 778 20.39 -5.08 -24.27
C ASN A 778 20.89 -6.02 -23.15
N ILE A 779 19.99 -6.87 -22.62
CA ILE A 779 20.33 -7.85 -21.57
C ILE A 779 21.35 -8.88 -22.07
N GLU A 780 21.10 -9.49 -23.24
CA GLU A 780 21.98 -10.55 -23.78
C GLU A 780 23.38 -10.00 -24.10
N VAL A 781 23.47 -8.84 -24.75
CA VAL A 781 24.75 -8.22 -25.12
C VAL A 781 25.49 -7.75 -23.87
N GLU A 782 24.84 -7.08 -22.93
CA GLU A 782 25.49 -6.64 -21.70
C GLU A 782 26.09 -7.83 -20.94
N ARG A 783 25.33 -8.93 -20.82
CA ARG A 783 25.84 -10.16 -20.21
C ARG A 783 27.07 -10.69 -20.93
N ILE A 784 27.03 -10.78 -22.27
CA ILE A 784 28.18 -11.22 -23.08
C ILE A 784 29.41 -10.34 -22.82
N LEU A 785 29.25 -9.01 -22.79
CA LEU A 785 30.37 -8.10 -22.56
C LEU A 785 30.92 -8.22 -21.13
N ARG A 786 30.05 -8.41 -20.12
CA ARG A 786 30.49 -8.65 -18.74
C ARG A 786 31.22 -9.99 -18.59
N ASP A 787 30.75 -11.03 -19.28
CA ASP A 787 31.43 -12.33 -19.34
C ASP A 787 32.81 -12.22 -20.03
N MET A 788 33.01 -11.19 -20.87
CA MET A 788 34.32 -10.82 -21.45
C MET A 788 35.19 -9.94 -20.52
N GLY A 789 34.73 -9.62 -19.31
CA GLY A 789 35.45 -8.77 -18.36
C GLY A 789 35.32 -7.26 -18.60
N ILE A 790 34.39 -6.84 -19.48
CA ILE A 790 34.18 -5.41 -19.79
C ILE A 790 33.31 -4.77 -18.70
N MET A 791 33.80 -3.68 -18.12
CA MET A 791 33.13 -2.98 -17.03
C MET A 791 32.41 -1.70 -17.47
N LYS A 792 32.98 -0.94 -18.43
CA LYS A 792 32.45 0.35 -18.90
C LYS A 792 31.38 0.16 -19.99
N ILE A 793 30.19 -0.24 -19.56
CA ILE A 793 29.02 -0.50 -20.42
C ILE A 793 27.90 0.48 -20.07
N ILE A 794 27.40 1.19 -21.09
CA ILE A 794 26.31 2.16 -20.98
C ILE A 794 25.13 1.64 -21.82
N VAL A 795 23.99 1.40 -21.17
CA VAL A 795 22.75 0.96 -21.84
C VAL A 795 21.79 2.13 -21.97
N LEU A 796 21.62 2.63 -23.19
CA LEU A 796 20.80 3.81 -23.51
C LEU A 796 19.30 3.50 -23.44
#